data_AF-A0A2D5BRP1-F1
#
_entry.id   AF-A0A2D5BRP1-F1
#
_cell.length_a   1.000
_cell.length_b   1.000
_cell.length_c   1.000
_cell.angle_alpha   90.00
_cell.angle_beta   90.00
_cell.angle_gamma   90.00
#
_symmetry.space_group_name_H-M   'P 1'
#
loop_
_entity.id
_entity.type
_entity.pdbx_description
1 polymer ?
#
loop_
_entity_poly.entity_id
_entity_poly.type
_entity_poly.pdbx_seq_one_letter_code
_entity_poly.pdbx_strand_id
1 'polypeptide(L)'
;MPVPIVCPKCGATYENLKLSAGAAFACGDCGRELHVPGKEKPAPGPALPVVQPTARSPGAPPPVVKPTAPPPVVKPTAAPPVVKPTAPPPAVKPKVAPADDAPLTVPPRVAPAIQPRAKSGTKPPGPRRTPSGRGRQAQSKAPPPQKRKTRPAKRRTTNRPRTRVMSAEGMERNAEKKSNRGLILAGCFGAIALAVLILVIVNSGGNGELDAQNSYQGGYEDGTRLRMFKAFGLAARRNPELFKAFSARYSGKPVLDAFMEGVDDGRRGRDPKHGGEDLKALIWDSDTANEALQELGGLGEGAKADDLWSAAERLGGVSSSWAETAPPAILSLIARERSMLIDRVIALDPDHAKARQARGEFQYTDQLLEFVEANFLQEGERNLAKRKHEDLKRKADKNGGWLAAKHNEDITRVRDQFRSKWEKFKKFRDSPFYAKSMAMKDKVSADLKETLKKAQDRISDFEEAVNKGDAPEAVKKAMVANFTKSLEGLDAREYEAIISHPPYVLFVEKDDQWDTHLVAQQVLGPLTSLNDIFLDRYAEKWGLDQDQTAPIPVIYFRDAQAYQQYLFASQGVMNPGILAHFEPENGRLCIHDDTDKTTVMHEGVHQLFWYHSKVKSDFNDQSFWFQEGAAEWFSGSRRWLEDDKWKYELGLLQKKRISGVRFLIGRGDIYALEDLVGYTYGDRNGGKVNQGLVYAQGWMLIYFLNYFDVDANGVVKVDRKDRPVVGRYRNVWEKMLGYVLAGKDGKPHTGEAAFLDAAGVSSVDELSEMADLFDRYQRWLSEKIKFNQYKDKRLVPWDEYVNSRGQKTGRKEDDQLPDQRERKRQKDKKKD
;
A
#
# COMPACT_ATOMS: atom_id res chain seq x y z
N MET A 1 -17.29 6.37 26.23
CA MET A 1 -17.68 5.77 27.51
C MET A 1 -17.56 6.84 28.59
N PRO A 2 -18.47 6.92 29.57
CA PRO A 2 -18.32 7.86 30.69
C PRO A 2 -17.01 7.56 31.43
N VAL A 3 -16.28 8.60 31.82
CA VAL A 3 -15.02 8.48 32.56
C VAL A 3 -15.36 8.07 34.01
N PRO A 4 -14.72 7.02 34.59
CA PRO A 4 -14.94 6.65 35.98
C PRO A 4 -14.58 7.80 36.92
N ILE A 5 -15.43 8.05 37.93
CA ILE A 5 -15.18 9.06 38.97
C ILE A 5 -14.54 8.34 40.15
N VAL A 6 -13.33 8.75 40.53
CA VAL A 6 -12.61 8.18 41.68
C VAL A 6 -12.67 9.16 42.85
N CYS A 7 -13.09 8.69 44.02
CA CYS A 7 -13.11 9.50 45.23
C CYS A 7 -11.66 9.81 45.66
N PRO A 8 -11.24 11.09 45.71
CA PRO A 8 -9.86 11.43 46.06
C PRO A 8 -9.53 11.21 47.54
N LYS A 9 -10.52 10.92 48.39
CA LYS A 9 -10.29 10.66 49.83
C LYS A 9 -10.06 9.17 50.13
N CYS A 10 -10.79 8.26 49.48
CA CYS A 10 -10.75 6.83 49.81
C CYS A 10 -10.45 5.91 48.62
N GLY A 11 -10.37 6.43 47.40
CA GLY A 11 -10.11 5.63 46.20
C GLY A 11 -11.31 4.87 45.63
N ALA A 12 -12.49 4.98 46.25
CA ALA A 12 -13.73 4.38 45.74
C ALA A 12 -14.01 4.84 44.30
N THR A 13 -14.22 3.90 43.40
CA THR A 13 -14.43 4.17 41.96
C THR A 13 -15.88 3.94 41.60
N TYR A 14 -16.49 4.93 40.95
CA TYR A 14 -17.89 4.90 40.54
C TYR A 14 -17.99 4.84 39.02
N GLU A 15 -18.36 3.67 38.51
CA GLU A 15 -18.61 3.41 37.10
C GLU A 15 -20.12 3.49 36.79
N ASN A 16 -20.49 3.98 35.60
CA ASN A 16 -21.87 3.97 35.09
C ASN A 16 -22.92 4.76 35.92
N LEU A 17 -22.50 5.79 36.67
CA LEU A 17 -23.44 6.68 37.35
C LEU A 17 -24.34 7.43 36.34
N LYS A 18 -25.65 7.25 36.45
CA LYS A 18 -26.67 7.97 35.66
C LYS A 18 -26.93 9.37 36.24
N LEU A 19 -25.88 10.17 36.41
CA LEU A 19 -25.95 11.53 36.93
C LEU A 19 -25.65 12.55 35.82
N SER A 20 -26.34 13.68 35.85
CA SER A 20 -26.09 14.80 34.92
C SER A 20 -24.70 15.40 35.15
N ALA A 21 -24.07 15.88 34.07
CA ALA A 21 -22.81 16.62 34.16
C ALA A 21 -22.97 17.82 35.13
N GLY A 22 -22.05 17.96 36.09
CA GLY A 22 -22.11 18.96 37.16
C GLY A 22 -22.89 18.54 38.42
N ALA A 23 -23.58 17.39 38.42
CA ALA A 23 -24.26 16.89 39.61
C ALA A 23 -23.26 16.54 40.72
N ALA A 24 -23.63 16.86 41.96
CA ALA A 24 -22.89 16.46 43.16
C ALA A 24 -23.51 15.19 43.77
N PHE A 25 -22.69 14.30 44.31
CA PHE A 25 -23.13 13.14 45.10
C PHE A 25 -22.12 12.82 46.20
N ALA A 26 -22.59 12.28 47.32
CA ALA A 26 -21.70 11.85 48.40
C ALA A 26 -21.09 10.47 48.08
N CYS A 27 -19.78 10.34 48.32
CA CYS A 27 -19.09 9.07 48.30
C CYS A 27 -19.66 8.14 49.38
N GLY A 28 -20.15 6.95 49.00
CA GLY A 28 -20.72 5.97 49.91
C GLY A 28 -19.78 5.57 51.04
N ASP A 29 -18.48 5.47 50.76
CA ASP A 29 -17.51 4.96 51.74
C ASP A 29 -17.02 6.00 52.76
N CYS A 30 -16.91 7.28 52.37
CA CYS A 30 -16.26 8.29 53.22
C CYS A 30 -17.04 9.59 53.38
N GLY A 31 -18.25 9.66 52.82
CA GLY A 31 -19.17 10.80 52.89
C GLY A 31 -18.73 12.05 52.12
N ARG A 32 -17.58 12.02 51.43
CA ARG A 32 -17.07 13.18 50.69
C ARG A 32 -17.93 13.46 49.46
N GLU A 33 -18.34 14.72 49.28
CA GLU A 33 -19.03 15.16 48.07
C GLU A 33 -18.09 15.10 46.84
N LEU A 34 -18.59 14.52 45.76
CA LEU A 34 -17.95 14.33 44.47
C LEU A 34 -18.82 15.00 43.38
N HIS A 35 -18.18 15.56 42.37
CA HIS A 35 -18.89 16.19 41.25
C HIS A 35 -18.66 15.43 39.94
N VAL A 36 -19.72 15.25 39.16
CA VAL A 36 -19.63 14.70 37.80
C VAL A 36 -18.98 15.76 36.89
N PRO A 37 -17.87 15.45 36.22
CA PRO A 37 -17.18 16.42 35.36
C PRO A 37 -18.11 17.02 34.30
N GLY A 38 -18.07 18.35 34.17
CA GLY A 38 -18.75 19.06 33.09
C GLY A 38 -18.19 18.66 31.71
N LYS A 39 -18.99 18.76 30.64
CA LYS A 39 -18.45 18.76 29.28
C LYS A 39 -17.66 20.05 29.07
N GLU A 40 -16.37 20.05 29.37
CA GLU A 40 -15.51 21.18 29.05
C GLU A 40 -15.36 21.31 27.53
N LYS A 41 -15.51 22.55 27.06
CA LYS A 41 -15.14 22.95 25.69
C LYS A 41 -13.61 22.89 25.60
N PRO A 42 -13.02 22.25 24.57
CA PRO A 42 -11.57 22.14 24.50
C PRO A 42 -10.93 23.54 24.44
N ALA A 43 -10.03 23.82 25.39
CA ALA A 43 -9.23 25.03 25.40
C ALA A 43 -8.21 25.00 24.24
N PRO A 44 -7.85 26.17 23.65
CA PRO A 44 -6.79 26.24 22.66
C PRO A 44 -5.45 25.88 23.32
N GLY A 45 -4.73 24.93 22.71
CA GLY A 45 -3.49 24.38 23.24
C GLY A 45 -2.37 25.44 23.38
N PRO A 46 -1.46 25.28 24.35
CA PRO A 46 -0.36 26.22 24.56
C PRO A 46 0.69 26.09 23.45
N ALA A 47 1.27 27.23 23.07
CA ALA A 47 2.39 27.31 22.15
C ALA A 47 3.63 26.62 22.74
N LEU A 48 4.34 25.85 21.92
CA LEU A 48 5.57 25.16 22.27
C LEU A 48 6.72 26.15 22.56
N PRO A 49 7.57 25.88 23.57
CA PRO A 49 8.74 26.71 23.83
C PRO A 49 9.83 26.45 22.77
N VAL A 50 10.43 27.53 22.30
CA VAL A 50 11.63 27.52 21.45
C VAL A 50 12.83 27.16 22.32
N VAL A 51 13.47 26.03 22.03
CA VAL A 51 14.71 25.59 22.70
C VAL A 51 15.90 25.95 21.81
N GLN A 52 16.82 26.77 22.31
CA GLN A 52 18.11 27.02 21.68
C GLN A 52 19.07 25.85 21.93
N PRO A 53 19.90 25.45 20.94
CA PRO A 53 20.84 24.34 21.10
C PRO A 53 22.13 24.80 21.80
N THR A 54 22.54 24.07 22.83
CA THR A 54 23.88 24.17 23.42
C THR A 54 24.87 23.23 22.71
N ALA A 55 26.09 23.72 22.52
CA ALA A 55 27.20 23.00 21.90
C ALA A 55 27.63 21.77 22.73
N ARG A 56 27.91 20.65 22.04
CA ARG A 56 28.48 19.43 22.65
C ARG A 56 29.94 19.26 22.22
N SER A 57 30.80 18.97 23.20
CA SER A 57 32.18 18.52 22.99
C SER A 57 32.26 17.13 22.32
N PRO A 58 33.36 16.82 21.61
CA PRO A 58 33.56 15.51 20.98
C PRO A 58 34.00 14.47 22.00
N GLY A 59 33.24 13.36 22.09
CA GLY A 59 33.61 12.16 22.83
C GLY A 59 34.50 11.23 21.99
N ALA A 60 35.45 10.59 22.64
CA ALA A 60 36.43 9.67 22.05
C ALA A 60 35.78 8.43 21.37
N PRO A 61 36.42 7.87 20.33
CA PRO A 61 35.89 6.71 19.61
C PRO A 61 36.04 5.40 20.42
N PRO A 62 35.09 4.44 20.27
CA PRO A 62 35.15 3.14 20.92
C PRO A 62 36.18 2.20 20.27
N PRO A 63 36.65 1.16 21.00
CA PRO A 63 37.70 0.27 20.53
C PRO A 63 37.25 -0.68 19.40
N VAL A 64 38.18 -0.90 18.46
CA VAL A 64 38.03 -1.76 17.28
C VAL A 64 38.02 -3.24 17.69
N VAL A 65 36.95 -3.96 17.36
CA VAL A 65 36.86 -5.42 17.50
C VAL A 65 37.30 -6.08 16.18
N LYS A 66 38.27 -6.99 16.24
CA LYS A 66 38.75 -7.78 15.09
C LYS A 66 37.66 -8.75 14.59
N PRO A 67 37.40 -8.85 13.27
CA PRO A 67 36.48 -9.85 12.73
C PRO A 67 37.04 -11.26 12.86
N THR A 68 36.20 -12.20 13.29
CA THR A 68 36.48 -13.64 13.24
C THR A 68 36.28 -14.15 11.81
N ALA A 69 37.14 -15.07 11.38
CA ALA A 69 37.18 -15.58 10.01
C ALA A 69 35.86 -16.28 9.58
N PRO A 70 35.45 -16.16 8.31
CA PRO A 70 34.26 -16.83 7.81
C PRO A 70 34.49 -18.35 7.69
N PRO A 71 33.43 -19.17 7.86
CA PRO A 71 33.51 -20.62 7.67
C PRO A 71 33.76 -20.99 6.19
N PRO A 72 34.35 -22.17 5.93
CA PRO A 72 34.73 -22.59 4.59
C PRO A 72 33.52 -22.83 3.69
N VAL A 73 33.65 -22.36 2.44
CA VAL A 73 32.68 -22.53 1.36
C VAL A 73 32.57 -24.01 0.99
N VAL A 74 31.37 -24.58 1.13
CA VAL A 74 31.05 -25.93 0.67
C VAL A 74 30.79 -25.88 -0.84
N LYS A 75 31.58 -26.64 -1.61
CA LYS A 75 31.40 -26.83 -3.06
C LYS A 75 30.07 -27.57 -3.33
N PRO A 76 29.24 -27.15 -4.29
CA PRO A 76 28.05 -27.89 -4.70
C PRO A 76 28.46 -29.17 -5.43
N THR A 77 28.01 -30.32 -4.94
CA THR A 77 28.16 -31.62 -5.58
C THR A 77 27.05 -31.84 -6.60
N ALA A 78 27.46 -32.20 -7.83
CA ALA A 78 26.76 -32.83 -8.95
C ALA A 78 25.22 -32.65 -9.13
N ALA A 79 24.84 -32.18 -10.32
CA ALA A 79 23.47 -32.15 -10.80
C ALA A 79 22.86 -33.58 -10.94
N PRO A 80 21.58 -33.77 -10.62
CA PRO A 80 20.90 -35.05 -10.81
C PRO A 80 20.70 -35.38 -12.30
N PRO A 81 20.63 -36.67 -12.67
CA PRO A 81 20.56 -37.11 -14.05
C PRO A 81 19.22 -36.74 -14.71
N VAL A 82 19.33 -36.31 -15.97
CA VAL A 82 18.21 -35.99 -16.85
C VAL A 82 17.40 -37.26 -17.13
N VAL A 83 16.14 -37.28 -16.67
CA VAL A 83 15.19 -38.36 -16.99
C VAL A 83 14.64 -38.14 -18.40
N LYS A 84 14.80 -39.15 -19.26
CA LYS A 84 14.26 -39.19 -20.62
C LYS A 84 12.72 -39.26 -20.59
N PRO A 85 11.98 -38.52 -21.43
CA PRO A 85 10.52 -38.61 -21.48
C PRO A 85 10.07 -39.98 -22.00
N THR A 86 9.22 -40.65 -21.23
CA THR A 86 8.52 -41.87 -21.65
C THR A 86 7.39 -41.53 -22.62
N ALA A 87 7.19 -42.40 -23.62
CA ALA A 87 6.20 -42.22 -24.69
C ALA A 87 4.74 -42.07 -24.19
N PRO A 88 3.88 -41.33 -24.90
CA PRO A 88 2.48 -41.17 -24.54
C PRO A 88 1.69 -42.48 -24.67
N PRO A 89 0.68 -42.70 -23.80
CA PRO A 89 -0.16 -43.89 -23.84
C PRO A 89 -1.06 -43.92 -25.10
N PRO A 90 -1.45 -45.11 -25.60
CA PRO A 90 -2.27 -45.25 -26.79
C PRO A 90 -3.71 -44.76 -26.55
N ALA A 91 -4.27 -44.13 -27.59
CA ALA A 91 -5.62 -43.59 -27.58
C ALA A 91 -6.70 -44.67 -27.35
N VAL A 92 -7.55 -44.45 -26.36
CA VAL A 92 -8.72 -45.28 -26.06
C VAL A 92 -9.84 -44.94 -27.06
N LYS A 93 -10.32 -45.94 -27.81
CA LYS A 93 -11.48 -45.80 -28.71
C LYS A 93 -12.77 -45.64 -27.90
N PRO A 94 -13.69 -44.75 -28.32
CA PRO A 94 -14.97 -44.55 -27.64
C PRO A 94 -15.86 -45.80 -27.77
N LYS A 95 -16.45 -46.19 -26.63
CA LYS A 95 -17.37 -47.32 -26.49
C LYS A 95 -18.75 -46.91 -27.02
N VAL A 96 -19.27 -47.69 -27.96
CA VAL A 96 -20.59 -47.54 -28.57
C VAL A 96 -21.68 -47.79 -27.52
N ALA A 97 -22.68 -46.92 -27.45
CA ALA A 97 -23.86 -47.07 -26.61
C ALA A 97 -24.81 -48.14 -27.19
N PRO A 98 -25.41 -49.02 -26.36
CA PRO A 98 -26.43 -49.94 -26.82
C PRO A 98 -27.78 -49.24 -26.97
N ALA A 99 -28.52 -49.72 -27.98
CA ALA A 99 -29.78 -49.19 -28.48
C ALA A 99 -30.98 -49.50 -27.59
N ASP A 100 -32.03 -48.73 -27.86
CA ASP A 100 -33.38 -48.67 -27.28
C ASP A 100 -34.07 -50.02 -27.04
N ASP A 101 -34.72 -50.13 -25.88
CA ASP A 101 -35.83 -51.07 -25.65
C ASP A 101 -37.16 -50.32 -25.46
N ALA A 102 -38.20 -50.94 -26.01
CA ALA A 102 -39.54 -50.44 -26.28
C ALA A 102 -40.41 -50.10 -25.04
N PRO A 103 -41.56 -49.39 -25.21
CA PRO A 103 -42.27 -48.74 -24.12
C PRO A 103 -43.23 -49.68 -23.40
N LEU A 104 -43.17 -49.69 -22.07
CA LEU A 104 -44.19 -50.30 -21.20
C LEU A 104 -45.32 -49.29 -20.91
N THR A 105 -46.52 -49.68 -21.31
CA THR A 105 -47.81 -49.03 -21.06
C THR A 105 -48.13 -48.89 -19.56
N VAL A 106 -48.52 -47.69 -19.14
CA VAL A 106 -49.00 -47.39 -17.77
C VAL A 106 -50.54 -47.23 -17.79
N PRO A 107 -51.30 -47.80 -16.82
CA PRO A 107 -52.75 -47.65 -16.73
C PRO A 107 -53.19 -46.27 -16.18
N PRO A 108 -54.45 -45.84 -16.45
CA PRO A 108 -54.92 -44.50 -16.11
C PRO A 108 -55.14 -44.33 -14.60
N ARG A 109 -54.61 -43.24 -14.03
CA ARG A 109 -54.80 -42.88 -12.62
C ARG A 109 -56.06 -42.02 -12.45
N VAL A 110 -56.90 -42.47 -11.52
CA VAL A 110 -58.19 -41.90 -11.10
C VAL A 110 -58.01 -40.52 -10.45
N ALA A 111 -58.89 -39.58 -10.81
CA ALA A 111 -58.99 -38.25 -10.21
C ALA A 111 -59.65 -38.29 -8.82
N PRO A 112 -59.15 -37.57 -7.80
CA PRO A 112 -59.87 -37.42 -6.55
C PRO A 112 -60.89 -36.28 -6.62
N ALA A 113 -62.10 -36.62 -6.17
CA ALA A 113 -63.24 -35.72 -6.04
C ALA A 113 -63.01 -34.62 -5.00
N ILE A 114 -63.34 -33.39 -5.37
CA ILE A 114 -63.40 -32.23 -4.47
C ILE A 114 -64.85 -32.07 -4.00
N GLN A 115 -65.08 -32.11 -2.68
CA GLN A 115 -66.32 -31.63 -2.06
C GLN A 115 -66.14 -30.21 -1.49
N PRO A 116 -67.21 -29.39 -1.45
CA PRO A 116 -67.11 -27.96 -1.27
C PRO A 116 -67.27 -27.52 0.20
N ARG A 117 -66.60 -26.44 0.61
CA ARG A 117 -66.91 -25.75 1.87
C ARG A 117 -67.16 -24.24 1.69
N ALA A 118 -68.42 -23.91 1.96
CA ALA A 118 -69.06 -22.69 2.41
C ALA A 118 -68.34 -21.31 2.32
N LYS A 119 -68.97 -20.49 1.48
CA LYS A 119 -69.22 -19.03 1.48
C LYS A 119 -68.99 -18.27 2.81
N SER A 120 -68.24 -17.17 2.73
CA SER A 120 -68.47 -15.93 3.50
C SER A 120 -68.30 -14.73 2.57
N GLY A 121 -69.11 -13.69 2.81
CA GLY A 121 -69.62 -12.80 1.77
C GLY A 121 -68.72 -11.63 1.36
N THR A 122 -68.69 -11.37 0.06
CA THR A 122 -68.20 -10.13 -0.55
C THR A 122 -69.38 -9.24 -0.94
N LYS A 123 -69.27 -7.97 -0.58
CA LYS A 123 -70.25 -6.89 -0.79
C LYS A 123 -70.14 -6.38 -2.25
N PRO A 124 -71.24 -6.13 -2.97
CA PRO A 124 -71.19 -5.77 -4.39
C PRO A 124 -70.92 -4.28 -4.64
N PRO A 125 -70.29 -3.91 -5.79
CA PRO A 125 -70.11 -2.52 -6.20
C PRO A 125 -71.37 -1.98 -6.89
N GLY A 126 -71.79 -0.78 -6.47
CA GLY A 126 -72.92 -0.06 -7.05
C GLY A 126 -72.60 0.61 -8.41
N PRO A 127 -73.62 0.92 -9.22
CA PRO A 127 -73.43 1.21 -10.64
C PRO A 127 -73.22 2.68 -10.97
N ARG A 128 -72.56 2.89 -12.12
CA ARG A 128 -72.38 4.15 -12.85
C ARG A 128 -73.66 4.98 -12.97
N ARG A 129 -73.54 6.27 -12.68
CA ARG A 129 -74.46 7.32 -13.15
C ARG A 129 -73.67 8.50 -13.74
N THR A 130 -73.98 8.81 -14.98
CA THR A 130 -73.99 10.13 -15.64
C THR A 130 -75.29 10.15 -16.48
N PRO A 131 -75.91 11.27 -16.92
CA PRO A 131 -75.38 12.64 -17.06
C PRO A 131 -76.36 13.80 -16.71
N SER A 132 -75.84 15.02 -16.64
CA SER A 132 -76.45 16.36 -16.96
C SER A 132 -75.65 17.42 -16.19
N GLY A 133 -75.32 18.63 -16.65
CA GLY A 133 -75.91 19.51 -17.66
C GLY A 133 -76.34 20.82 -16.98
N ARG A 134 -75.78 21.98 -17.42
CA ARG A 134 -75.91 23.38 -16.92
C ARG A 134 -74.94 23.73 -15.77
N GLY A 135 -74.24 24.86 -15.73
CA GLY A 135 -74.34 26.11 -16.49
C GLY A 135 -74.31 27.30 -15.51
N ARG A 136 -73.46 28.28 -15.80
CA ARG A 136 -73.38 29.68 -15.29
C ARG A 136 -72.45 30.05 -14.12
N GLN A 137 -71.61 31.01 -14.51
CA GLN A 137 -71.34 32.33 -13.91
C GLN A 137 -70.14 32.52 -12.95
N ALA A 138 -69.30 33.44 -13.43
CA ALA A 138 -68.21 34.11 -12.77
C ALA A 138 -68.63 34.76 -11.45
N GLN A 139 -67.68 34.84 -10.52
CA GLN A 139 -67.49 36.02 -9.68
C GLN A 139 -66.03 36.10 -9.20
N SER A 140 -65.39 37.17 -9.63
CA SER A 140 -64.18 37.77 -9.06
C SER A 140 -64.30 37.99 -7.55
N LYS A 141 -63.23 37.74 -6.79
CA LYS A 141 -62.93 38.46 -5.54
C LYS A 141 -61.47 38.24 -5.14
N ALA A 142 -60.70 39.33 -5.16
CA ALA A 142 -59.48 39.53 -4.38
C ALA A 142 -59.80 40.52 -3.23
N PRO A 143 -58.85 40.88 -2.34
CA PRO A 143 -58.11 40.07 -1.37
C PRO A 143 -58.37 40.60 0.07
N PRO A 144 -57.60 40.18 1.11
CA PRO A 144 -56.93 41.21 1.91
C PRO A 144 -55.49 40.88 2.37
N PRO A 145 -54.75 41.88 2.89
CA PRO A 145 -53.29 41.92 2.91
C PRO A 145 -52.70 41.56 4.28
N GLN A 146 -51.49 40.99 4.33
CA GLN A 146 -50.72 40.95 5.59
C GLN A 146 -49.21 41.23 5.40
N LYS A 147 -48.87 42.48 5.76
CA LYS A 147 -47.80 42.91 6.68
C LYS A 147 -46.39 42.33 6.50
N ARG A 148 -45.58 43.07 5.75
CA ARG A 148 -44.11 43.09 5.84
C ARG A 148 -43.69 43.92 7.06
N LYS A 149 -42.95 43.33 8.02
CA LYS A 149 -42.17 44.08 9.02
C LYS A 149 -40.76 44.34 8.49
N THR A 150 -40.31 45.57 8.69
CA THR A 150 -39.03 46.13 8.25
C THR A 150 -38.08 46.35 9.43
N ARG A 151 -36.78 46.47 9.07
CA ARG A 151 -35.63 47.09 9.76
C ARG A 151 -34.83 46.25 10.80
N PRO A 152 -33.53 46.58 11.03
CA PRO A 152 -32.56 47.32 10.18
C PRO A 152 -31.13 46.72 10.14
N ALA A 153 -30.35 47.24 9.18
CA ALA A 153 -28.91 47.10 9.02
C ALA A 153 -28.10 48.05 9.93
N LYS A 154 -26.84 47.70 10.24
CA LYS A 154 -25.68 48.59 10.49
C LYS A 154 -24.39 47.81 10.16
N ARG A 155 -23.63 48.24 9.13
CA ARG A 155 -22.30 48.92 9.16
C ARG A 155 -21.16 47.99 9.65
N ARG A 156 -20.01 47.84 8.99
CA ARG A 156 -19.07 48.83 8.41
C ARG A 156 -18.01 48.06 7.56
N THR A 157 -17.80 48.41 6.28
CA THR A 157 -16.68 49.20 5.67
C THR A 157 -15.42 48.41 5.27
N THR A 158 -15.13 48.33 3.95
CA THR A 158 -13.97 48.96 3.22
C THR A 158 -12.68 48.13 3.32
N ASN A 159 -11.96 47.74 2.25
CA ASN A 159 -11.59 48.49 1.05
C ASN A 159 -11.29 47.55 -0.14
N ARG A 160 -11.71 48.02 -1.32
CA ARG A 160 -11.18 47.73 -2.67
C ARG A 160 -9.84 48.53 -2.84
N PRO A 161 -9.08 48.52 -3.97
CA PRO A 161 -9.46 48.13 -5.35
C PRO A 161 -8.34 47.35 -6.13
N ARG A 162 -8.67 46.51 -7.14
CA ARG A 162 -8.67 46.78 -8.62
C ARG A 162 -7.26 46.73 -9.26
N THR A 163 -7.02 46.35 -10.52
CA THR A 163 -7.75 45.83 -11.71
C THR A 163 -6.67 45.54 -12.78
N ARG A 164 -6.79 44.47 -13.59
CA ARG A 164 -7.18 44.47 -15.04
C ARG A 164 -6.12 45.12 -15.96
N VAL A 165 -5.68 44.48 -17.05
CA VAL A 165 -6.29 44.50 -18.42
C VAL A 165 -5.37 43.63 -19.33
N MET A 166 -5.91 42.62 -20.03
CA MET A 166 -6.02 42.43 -21.52
C MET A 166 -4.67 42.37 -22.28
N SER A 167 -4.47 41.68 -23.40
CA SER A 167 -5.30 41.04 -24.44
C SER A 167 -4.44 39.99 -25.21
N ALA A 168 -5.11 39.17 -26.01
CA ALA A 168 -4.53 38.23 -26.98
C ALA A 168 -4.32 38.87 -28.37
N GLU A 169 -3.37 38.33 -29.14
CA GLU A 169 -3.19 38.29 -30.62
C GLU A 169 -1.69 37.96 -30.88
N GLY A 170 -1.21 37.11 -31.78
CA GLY A 170 -1.74 36.23 -32.82
C GLY A 170 -0.55 35.75 -33.72
N MET A 171 -0.74 34.62 -34.41
CA MET A 171 -0.05 34.13 -35.64
C MET A 171 1.38 33.52 -35.54
N GLU A 172 1.53 32.21 -35.78
CA GLU A 172 1.97 31.52 -37.04
C GLU A 172 3.49 31.28 -37.08
N ARG A 173 4.13 30.26 -37.68
CA ARG A 173 3.88 28.87 -38.19
C ARG A 173 5.28 28.32 -38.57
N ASN A 174 5.46 27.00 -38.57
CA ASN A 174 6.39 26.18 -39.40
C ASN A 174 7.93 26.40 -39.27
N ALA A 175 8.74 25.38 -38.95
CA ALA A 175 9.17 24.19 -39.71
C ALA A 175 10.24 24.44 -40.79
N GLU A 176 11.26 23.58 -40.76
CA GLU A 176 12.21 23.18 -41.82
C GLU A 176 13.55 23.92 -42.08
N LYS A 177 14.59 23.07 -42.11
CA LYS A 177 15.80 23.01 -42.98
C LYS A 177 17.15 23.60 -42.55
N LYS A 178 18.02 22.66 -42.16
CA LYS A 178 19.42 22.41 -42.60
C LYS A 178 20.00 23.39 -43.65
N SER A 179 21.23 23.87 -43.48
CA SER A 179 22.45 23.23 -44.02
C SER A 179 23.72 24.13 -43.96
N ASN A 180 24.86 23.47 -43.70
CA ASN A 180 26.17 23.55 -44.36
C ASN A 180 27.06 24.82 -44.46
N ARG A 181 28.31 24.57 -44.03
CA ARG A 181 29.64 25.05 -44.53
C ARG A 181 29.98 26.51 -44.20
N GLY A 182 31.20 26.90 -43.80
CA GLY A 182 32.53 26.29 -43.82
C GLY A 182 33.54 27.36 -44.25
N LEU A 183 34.68 27.45 -43.55
CA LEU A 183 35.95 28.13 -43.94
C LEU A 183 35.91 29.62 -44.34
N ILE A 184 36.43 30.52 -43.49
CA ILE A 184 37.52 31.51 -43.80
C ILE A 184 38.19 31.92 -42.46
N LEU A 185 39.50 31.69 -42.32
CA LEU A 185 40.53 32.61 -41.76
C LEU A 185 41.78 31.82 -41.30
N ALA A 186 42.56 31.39 -42.28
CA ALA A 186 44.00 31.26 -42.15
C ALA A 186 44.62 32.63 -42.49
N GLY A 187 45.29 33.25 -41.53
CA GLY A 187 45.98 34.52 -41.74
C GLY A 187 46.13 35.32 -40.46
N CYS A 188 46.98 34.85 -39.53
CA CYS A 188 47.53 35.68 -38.44
C CYS A 188 48.73 35.06 -37.69
N PHE A 189 49.11 33.78 -37.93
CA PHE A 189 50.18 33.14 -37.16
C PHE A 189 51.60 33.22 -37.77
N GLY A 190 51.77 33.86 -38.94
CA GLY A 190 53.07 33.94 -39.63
C GLY A 190 54.00 35.10 -39.22
N ALA A 191 53.52 36.12 -38.52
CA ALA A 191 54.29 37.35 -38.29
C ALA A 191 54.99 37.45 -36.92
N ILE A 192 54.61 36.62 -35.93
CA ILE A 192 55.14 36.72 -34.56
C ILE A 192 56.36 35.81 -34.35
N ALA A 193 56.45 34.69 -35.07
CA ALA A 193 57.57 33.75 -34.94
C ALA A 193 58.89 34.28 -35.55
N LEU A 194 58.83 35.18 -36.53
CA LEU A 194 60.00 35.74 -37.21
C LEU A 194 60.64 36.91 -36.44
N ALA A 195 59.86 37.64 -35.61
CA ALA A 195 60.35 38.74 -34.80
C ALA A 195 61.12 38.28 -33.54
N VAL A 196 60.76 37.11 -32.99
CA VAL A 196 61.42 36.54 -31.79
C VAL A 196 62.76 35.89 -32.14
N LEU A 197 62.90 35.34 -33.36
CA LEU A 197 64.13 34.68 -33.80
C LEU A 197 65.27 35.67 -34.11
N ILE A 198 64.93 36.90 -34.51
CA ILE A 198 65.92 37.97 -34.80
C ILE A 198 66.46 38.61 -33.52
N LEU A 199 65.69 38.61 -32.43
CA LEU A 199 66.11 39.19 -31.15
C LEU A 199 67.13 38.32 -30.39
N VAL A 200 67.18 37.02 -30.67
CA VAL A 200 68.08 36.06 -30.00
C VAL A 200 69.49 36.06 -30.60
N ILE A 201 69.67 36.56 -31.84
CA ILE A 201 70.94 36.48 -32.57
C ILE A 201 71.90 37.65 -32.25
N VAL A 202 71.44 38.73 -31.59
CA VAL A 202 72.23 39.99 -31.49
C VAL A 202 73.06 40.17 -30.21
N ASN A 203 72.87 39.37 -29.14
CA ASN A 203 73.52 39.68 -27.84
C ASN A 203 74.45 38.57 -27.30
N SER A 204 75.50 38.22 -28.04
CA SER A 204 76.62 37.44 -27.50
C SER A 204 77.98 38.08 -27.83
N GLY A 205 78.66 38.63 -26.81
CA GLY A 205 80.06 39.06 -26.93
C GLY A 205 80.63 39.82 -25.73
N GLY A 206 81.58 39.20 -25.00
CA GLY A 206 82.83 39.84 -24.59
C GLY A 206 83.03 40.39 -23.16
N ASN A 207 83.75 39.60 -22.35
CA ASN A 207 84.73 39.91 -21.29
C ASN A 207 84.32 40.63 -19.99
N GLY A 208 84.38 39.88 -18.88
CA GLY A 208 85.61 39.93 -18.07
C GLY A 208 85.60 40.65 -16.72
N GLU A 209 84.48 40.75 -15.99
CA GLU A 209 84.42 40.85 -14.51
C GLU A 209 82.97 40.78 -13.97
N LEU A 210 82.12 39.97 -14.63
CA LEU A 210 80.65 39.95 -14.46
C LEU A 210 80.05 38.54 -14.28
N ASP A 211 80.87 37.53 -14.02
CA ASP A 211 80.44 36.12 -14.02
C ASP A 211 79.82 35.61 -12.70
N ALA A 212 80.02 36.31 -11.58
CA ALA A 212 79.33 35.95 -10.33
C ALA A 212 77.89 36.51 -10.27
N GLN A 213 77.65 37.68 -10.84
CA GLN A 213 76.33 38.34 -10.81
C GLN A 213 75.40 37.80 -11.90
N ASN A 214 75.92 37.48 -13.09
CA ASN A 214 75.12 36.92 -14.19
C ASN A 214 74.77 35.43 -14.01
N SER A 215 75.59 34.63 -13.31
CA SER A 215 75.22 33.22 -13.04
C SER A 215 74.13 33.09 -11.98
N TYR A 216 74.09 34.01 -11.01
CA TYR A 216 73.01 34.09 -10.02
C TYR A 216 71.71 34.64 -10.64
N GLN A 217 71.80 35.65 -11.51
CA GLN A 217 70.64 36.27 -12.15
C GLN A 217 70.05 35.44 -13.30
N GLY A 218 70.88 34.77 -14.10
CA GLY A 218 70.44 33.85 -15.17
C GLY A 218 69.80 32.57 -14.64
N GLY A 219 70.31 31.99 -13.54
CA GLY A 219 69.72 30.80 -12.92
C GLY A 219 68.36 31.05 -12.25
N TYR A 220 68.17 32.25 -11.66
CA TYR A 220 66.93 32.62 -10.98
C TYR A 220 65.83 33.07 -11.95
N GLU A 221 66.18 33.84 -12.99
CA GLU A 221 65.22 34.34 -13.99
C GLU A 221 64.77 33.27 -15.00
N ASP A 222 65.65 32.39 -15.50
CA ASP A 222 65.24 31.36 -16.47
C ASP A 222 64.49 30.19 -15.81
N GLY A 223 64.90 29.77 -14.61
CA GLY A 223 64.30 28.63 -13.91
C GLY A 223 62.88 28.90 -13.41
N THR A 224 62.62 30.11 -12.89
CA THR A 224 61.32 30.49 -12.30
C THR A 224 60.34 30.92 -13.39
N ARG A 225 60.81 31.67 -14.39
CA ARG A 225 59.98 32.18 -15.49
C ARG A 225 59.53 31.06 -16.43
N LEU A 226 60.39 30.08 -16.74
CA LEU A 226 60.04 28.92 -17.56
C LEU A 226 59.09 27.95 -16.84
N ARG A 227 59.24 27.75 -15.52
CA ARG A 227 58.35 26.92 -14.69
C ARG A 227 56.97 27.56 -14.52
N MET A 228 56.92 28.86 -14.27
CA MET A 228 55.67 29.62 -14.31
C MET A 228 55.03 29.53 -15.69
N PHE A 229 55.75 29.79 -16.79
CA PHE A 229 55.17 29.72 -18.15
C PHE A 229 54.63 28.33 -18.51
N LYS A 230 55.26 27.24 -18.08
CA LYS A 230 54.74 25.87 -18.28
C LYS A 230 53.49 25.60 -17.44
N ALA A 231 53.48 25.99 -16.17
CA ALA A 231 52.29 25.89 -15.31
C ALA A 231 51.13 26.77 -15.83
N PHE A 232 51.42 27.99 -16.27
CA PHE A 232 50.48 28.92 -16.91
C PHE A 232 49.96 28.40 -18.25
N GLY A 233 50.81 27.79 -19.08
CA GLY A 233 50.42 27.22 -20.37
C GLY A 233 49.53 25.98 -20.24
N LEU A 234 49.75 25.15 -19.22
CA LEU A 234 48.91 23.99 -18.90
C LEU A 234 47.56 24.39 -18.30
N ALA A 235 47.53 25.39 -17.41
CA ALA A 235 46.29 25.93 -16.83
C ALA A 235 45.42 26.65 -17.86
N ALA A 236 46.03 27.47 -18.74
CA ALA A 236 45.31 28.21 -19.78
C ALA A 236 44.71 27.31 -20.88
N ARG A 237 45.35 26.18 -21.22
CA ARG A 237 44.81 25.21 -22.19
C ARG A 237 43.64 24.38 -21.65
N ARG A 238 43.57 24.16 -20.34
CA ARG A 238 42.53 23.31 -19.71
C ARG A 238 41.36 24.11 -19.13
N ASN A 239 41.55 25.39 -18.76
CA ASN A 239 40.47 26.19 -18.19
C ASN A 239 40.64 27.72 -18.44
N PRO A 240 40.14 28.25 -19.57
CA PRO A 240 40.32 29.66 -19.98
C PRO A 240 39.73 30.68 -19.00
N GLU A 241 38.67 30.32 -18.27
CA GLU A 241 38.03 31.20 -17.27
C GLU A 241 38.90 31.39 -16.03
N LEU A 242 39.71 30.39 -15.67
CA LEU A 242 40.69 30.49 -14.58
C LEU A 242 41.80 31.50 -14.92
N PHE A 243 42.26 31.47 -16.17
CA PHE A 243 43.24 32.43 -16.70
C PHE A 243 42.67 33.85 -16.70
N LYS A 244 41.41 34.01 -17.10
CA LYS A 244 40.71 35.31 -17.11
C LYS A 244 40.50 35.86 -15.69
N ALA A 245 40.09 35.03 -14.74
CA ALA A 245 39.91 35.42 -13.33
C ALA A 245 41.22 35.74 -12.62
N PHE A 246 42.29 34.98 -12.90
CA PHE A 246 43.63 35.26 -12.39
C PHE A 246 44.20 36.55 -13.00
N SER A 247 44.13 36.71 -14.33
CA SER A 247 44.58 37.92 -15.02
C SER A 247 43.82 39.18 -14.55
N ALA A 248 42.52 39.09 -14.28
CA ALA A 248 41.72 40.20 -13.78
C ALA A 248 42.02 40.54 -12.30
N ARG A 249 42.49 39.58 -11.51
CA ARG A 249 42.80 39.76 -10.07
C ARG A 249 44.21 40.31 -9.84
N TYR A 250 45.14 40.04 -10.75
CA TYR A 250 46.54 40.50 -10.66
C TYR A 250 46.87 41.63 -11.64
N SER A 251 45.89 42.15 -12.40
CA SER A 251 46.02 43.36 -13.23
C SER A 251 45.94 44.68 -12.44
N GLY A 252 45.95 44.63 -11.10
CA GLY A 252 46.11 45.80 -10.25
C GLY A 252 47.58 46.13 -10.03
N LYS A 253 47.95 47.39 -10.27
CA LYS A 253 49.31 47.96 -10.14
C LYS A 253 50.17 47.49 -8.95
N PRO A 254 49.66 47.27 -7.71
CA PRO A 254 50.55 47.05 -6.56
C PRO A 254 51.42 45.79 -6.61
N VAL A 255 50.94 44.70 -7.22
CA VAL A 255 51.71 43.43 -7.27
C VAL A 255 52.74 43.44 -8.39
N LEU A 256 52.40 44.05 -9.53
CA LEU A 256 53.35 44.23 -10.61
C LEU A 256 54.41 45.27 -10.24
N ASP A 257 54.03 46.34 -9.54
CA ASP A 257 54.96 47.36 -9.06
C ASP A 257 55.91 46.76 -8.01
N ALA A 258 55.43 46.00 -7.02
CA ALA A 258 56.28 45.31 -6.04
C ALA A 258 57.19 44.24 -6.66
N PHE A 259 56.71 43.52 -7.69
CA PHE A 259 57.54 42.58 -8.45
C PHE A 259 58.63 43.32 -9.25
N MET A 260 58.27 44.43 -9.91
CA MET A 260 59.23 45.24 -10.68
C MET A 260 60.22 45.96 -9.76
N GLU A 261 59.83 46.36 -8.55
CA GLU A 261 60.69 46.96 -7.53
C GLU A 261 61.71 45.94 -6.98
N GLY A 262 61.28 44.69 -6.74
CA GLY A 262 62.16 43.59 -6.38
C GLY A 262 63.14 43.20 -7.49
N VAL A 263 62.72 43.25 -8.76
CA VAL A 263 63.60 43.08 -9.93
C VAL A 263 64.61 44.23 -10.04
N ASP A 264 64.20 45.46 -9.74
CA ASP A 264 65.07 46.64 -9.75
C ASP A 264 66.09 46.63 -8.58
N ASP A 265 65.71 46.10 -7.41
CA ASP A 265 66.62 45.89 -6.28
C ASP A 265 67.63 44.77 -6.57
N GLY A 266 67.21 43.68 -7.20
CA GLY A 266 68.10 42.62 -7.68
C GLY A 266 69.10 43.13 -8.72
N ARG A 267 68.66 43.94 -9.67
CA ARG A 267 69.54 44.62 -10.66
C ARG A 267 70.53 45.60 -10.01
N ARG A 268 70.23 46.13 -8.82
CA ARG A 268 71.11 47.02 -8.04
C ARG A 268 71.97 46.28 -7.01
N GLY A 269 71.94 44.94 -6.98
CA GLY A 269 72.69 44.13 -6.04
C GLY A 269 72.24 44.25 -4.58
N ARG A 270 70.99 44.66 -4.34
CA ARG A 270 70.40 44.77 -3.00
C ARG A 270 69.50 43.58 -2.72
N ASP A 271 69.43 43.15 -1.46
CA ASP A 271 68.41 42.19 -1.03
C ASP A 271 67.01 42.83 -1.21
N PRO A 272 66.06 42.15 -1.89
CA PRO A 272 64.72 42.69 -2.12
C PRO A 272 64.03 42.96 -0.78
N LYS A 273 63.75 44.24 -0.47
CA LYS A 273 63.25 44.62 0.86
C LYS A 273 61.82 44.19 1.14
N HIS A 274 60.99 43.97 0.12
CA HIS A 274 59.58 43.58 0.29
C HIS A 274 59.15 42.54 -0.75
N GLY A 275 58.58 41.42 -0.27
CA GLY A 275 57.93 40.38 -1.08
C GLY A 275 58.75 39.11 -1.33
N GLY A 276 60.04 39.07 -1.01
CA GLY A 276 60.90 37.90 -1.26
C GLY A 276 60.56 36.67 -0.41
N GLU A 277 60.18 36.84 0.84
CA GLU A 277 59.80 35.72 1.72
C GLU A 277 58.39 35.20 1.46
N ASP A 278 57.43 36.07 1.13
CA ASP A 278 56.06 35.66 0.75
C ASP A 278 56.05 34.92 -0.60
N LEU A 279 56.85 35.36 -1.58
CA LEU A 279 57.05 34.62 -2.84
C LEU A 279 57.84 33.33 -2.63
N LYS A 280 58.89 33.31 -1.79
CA LYS A 280 59.63 32.08 -1.48
C LYS A 280 58.76 31.05 -0.76
N ALA A 281 57.89 31.46 0.16
CA ALA A 281 56.91 30.59 0.81
C ALA A 281 55.89 30.02 -0.19
N LEU A 282 55.44 30.83 -1.17
CA LEU A 282 54.53 30.37 -2.23
C LEU A 282 55.22 29.44 -3.25
N ILE A 283 56.51 29.66 -3.53
CA ILE A 283 57.31 28.92 -4.53
C ILE A 283 57.77 27.57 -3.97
N TRP A 284 58.21 27.50 -2.71
CA TRP A 284 58.71 26.25 -2.11
C TRP A 284 57.62 25.20 -1.91
N ASP A 285 56.39 25.62 -1.61
CA ASP A 285 55.24 24.71 -1.56
C ASP A 285 54.73 24.36 -2.97
N SER A 286 54.89 25.25 -3.96
CA SER A 286 54.46 24.95 -5.33
C SER A 286 55.17 23.74 -5.95
N ASP A 287 56.41 23.43 -5.54
CA ASP A 287 57.13 22.25 -6.02
C ASP A 287 56.45 20.95 -5.54
N THR A 288 55.97 20.88 -4.30
CA THR A 288 55.21 19.72 -3.78
C THR A 288 53.88 19.53 -4.53
N ALA A 289 53.15 20.62 -4.82
CA ALA A 289 51.94 20.52 -5.64
C ALA A 289 52.23 20.23 -7.11
N ASN A 290 53.31 20.77 -7.66
CA ASN A 290 53.73 20.49 -9.04
C ASN A 290 54.23 19.06 -9.20
N GLU A 291 54.94 18.50 -8.22
CA GLU A 291 55.32 17.08 -8.17
C GLU A 291 54.08 16.19 -8.09
N ALA A 292 53.14 16.51 -7.18
CA ALA A 292 51.86 15.80 -7.11
C ALA A 292 51.07 15.89 -8.43
N LEU A 293 51.04 17.06 -9.09
CA LEU A 293 50.37 17.27 -10.38
C LEU A 293 51.12 16.64 -11.57
N GLN A 294 52.45 16.55 -11.53
CA GLN A 294 53.27 15.88 -12.54
C GLN A 294 53.15 14.36 -12.44
N GLU A 295 53.15 13.80 -11.23
CA GLU A 295 52.85 12.38 -11.01
C GLU A 295 51.44 12.02 -11.49
N LEU A 296 50.46 12.91 -11.27
CA LEU A 296 49.11 12.76 -11.83
C LEU A 296 49.09 12.77 -13.36
N GLY A 297 50.03 13.49 -13.98
CA GLY A 297 50.27 13.44 -15.42
C GLY A 297 50.92 12.14 -15.90
N GLY A 298 51.62 11.42 -15.02
CA GLY A 298 52.22 10.11 -15.27
C GLY A 298 51.28 8.92 -15.08
N LEU A 299 50.15 9.10 -14.38
CA LEU A 299 49.09 8.11 -14.23
C LEU A 299 48.26 8.03 -15.53
N GLY A 300 48.84 7.36 -16.54
CA GLY A 300 48.19 7.10 -17.82
C GLY A 300 46.93 6.23 -17.73
N GLU A 301 46.31 5.93 -18.87
CA GLU A 301 45.06 5.15 -18.97
C GLU A 301 45.14 3.72 -18.38
N GLY A 302 46.34 3.24 -18.03
CA GLY A 302 46.57 1.90 -17.43
C GLY A 302 46.84 1.88 -15.92
N ALA A 303 46.69 2.98 -15.20
CA ALA A 303 46.90 3.00 -13.74
C ALA A 303 45.91 2.08 -12.99
N LYS A 304 46.38 1.35 -11.97
CA LYS A 304 45.50 0.51 -11.14
C LYS A 304 44.76 1.36 -10.11
N ALA A 305 43.66 0.82 -9.56
CA ALA A 305 42.86 1.49 -8.53
C ALA A 305 43.70 1.94 -7.33
N ASP A 306 44.62 1.09 -6.83
CA ASP A 306 45.51 1.43 -5.71
C ASP A 306 46.49 2.56 -6.01
N ASP A 307 47.00 2.64 -7.25
CA ASP A 307 47.91 3.71 -7.68
C ASP A 307 47.18 5.06 -7.69
N LEU A 308 45.96 5.08 -8.25
CA LEU A 308 45.09 6.26 -8.26
C LEU A 308 44.65 6.66 -6.85
N TRP A 309 44.40 5.69 -5.96
CA TRP A 309 44.05 5.95 -4.56
C TRP A 309 45.22 6.57 -3.80
N SER A 310 46.43 6.04 -3.98
CA SER A 310 47.65 6.59 -3.37
C SER A 310 47.86 8.05 -3.78
N ALA A 311 47.63 8.38 -5.06
CA ALA A 311 47.69 9.76 -5.53
C ALA A 311 46.59 10.65 -4.92
N ALA A 312 45.36 10.14 -4.78
CA ALA A 312 44.27 10.84 -4.09
C ALA A 312 44.56 11.09 -2.60
N GLU A 313 45.22 10.16 -1.91
CA GLU A 313 45.69 10.32 -0.53
C GLU A 313 46.78 11.39 -0.44
N ARG A 314 47.76 11.39 -1.37
CA ARG A 314 48.79 12.43 -1.44
C ARG A 314 48.18 13.82 -1.64
N LEU A 315 47.24 13.99 -2.58
CA LEU A 315 46.51 15.26 -2.75
C LEU A 315 45.73 15.66 -1.49
N GLY A 316 45.15 14.69 -0.78
CA GLY A 316 44.50 14.92 0.51
C GLY A 316 45.48 15.47 1.54
N GLY A 317 46.66 14.86 1.65
CA GLY A 317 47.75 15.31 2.52
C GLY A 317 48.20 16.74 2.21
N VAL A 318 48.45 17.06 0.93
CA VAL A 318 48.82 18.41 0.47
C VAL A 318 47.73 19.43 0.80
N SER A 319 46.45 19.10 0.52
CA SER A 319 45.33 19.98 0.86
C SER A 319 45.24 20.25 2.37
N SER A 320 45.54 19.26 3.21
CA SER A 320 45.52 19.40 4.66
C SER A 320 46.69 20.21 5.19
N SER A 321 47.91 19.99 4.69
CA SER A 321 49.08 20.79 5.10
C SER A 321 48.95 22.26 4.71
N TRP A 322 48.21 22.56 3.64
CA TRP A 322 48.06 23.90 3.10
C TRP A 322 46.78 24.62 3.56
N ALA A 323 45.96 23.99 4.39
CA ALA A 323 44.64 24.51 4.75
C ALA A 323 44.70 25.91 5.39
N GLU A 324 45.80 26.23 6.08
CA GLU A 324 45.99 27.51 6.80
C GLU A 324 46.67 28.59 5.94
N THR A 325 47.42 28.21 4.91
CA THR A 325 48.31 29.12 4.18
C THR A 325 47.92 29.32 2.71
N ALA A 326 47.24 28.36 2.08
CA ALA A 326 46.90 28.44 0.67
C ALA A 326 45.60 29.23 0.40
N PRO A 327 45.51 29.94 -0.75
CA PRO A 327 44.27 30.58 -1.16
C PRO A 327 43.13 29.56 -1.33
N PRO A 328 41.88 29.90 -0.94
CA PRO A 328 40.73 28.99 -1.05
C PRO A 328 40.49 28.41 -2.46
N ALA A 329 40.87 29.16 -3.51
CA ALA A 329 40.76 28.71 -4.89
C ALA A 329 41.71 27.52 -5.21
N ILE A 330 42.91 27.50 -4.63
CA ILE A 330 43.88 26.41 -4.80
C ILE A 330 43.41 25.17 -4.05
N LEU A 331 42.96 25.33 -2.80
CA LEU A 331 42.37 24.23 -2.02
C LEU A 331 41.14 23.63 -2.73
N SER A 332 40.31 24.45 -3.36
CA SER A 332 39.16 24.00 -4.15
C SER A 332 39.57 23.19 -5.39
N LEU A 333 40.67 23.57 -6.05
CA LEU A 333 41.19 22.84 -7.20
C LEU A 333 41.77 21.48 -6.78
N ILE A 334 42.57 21.44 -5.70
CA ILE A 334 43.12 20.19 -5.15
C ILE A 334 41.98 19.25 -4.72
N ALA A 335 40.97 19.78 -4.04
CA ALA A 335 39.78 19.01 -3.66
C ALA A 335 39.03 18.45 -4.88
N ARG A 336 38.91 19.23 -5.96
CA ARG A 336 38.29 18.77 -7.21
C ARG A 336 39.08 17.64 -7.87
N GLU A 337 40.38 17.80 -8.05
CA GLU A 337 41.24 16.77 -8.65
C GLU A 337 41.24 15.49 -7.79
N ARG A 338 41.33 15.63 -6.47
CA ARG A 338 41.18 14.52 -5.53
C ARG A 338 39.84 13.79 -5.70
N SER A 339 38.73 14.52 -5.82
CA SER A 339 37.42 13.92 -6.05
C SER A 339 37.37 13.15 -7.38
N MET A 340 37.96 13.70 -8.44
CA MET A 340 38.02 13.02 -9.75
C MET A 340 38.82 11.73 -9.70
N LEU A 341 39.93 11.70 -8.95
CA LEU A 341 40.70 10.48 -8.74
C LEU A 341 39.91 9.44 -7.94
N ILE A 342 39.22 9.85 -6.87
CA ILE A 342 38.36 8.96 -6.09
C ILE A 342 37.30 8.32 -6.99
N ASP A 343 36.66 9.09 -7.87
CA ASP A 343 35.68 8.56 -8.82
C ASP A 343 36.31 7.59 -9.83
N ARG A 344 37.53 7.85 -10.31
CA ARG A 344 38.28 6.92 -11.18
C ARG A 344 38.67 5.64 -10.44
N VAL A 345 39.08 5.71 -9.17
CA VAL A 345 39.36 4.54 -8.32
C VAL A 345 38.11 3.66 -8.24
N ILE A 346 36.95 4.25 -7.93
CA ILE A 346 35.67 3.52 -7.82
C ILE A 346 35.22 2.95 -9.17
N ALA A 347 35.53 3.61 -10.28
CA ALA A 347 35.23 3.09 -11.61
C ALA A 347 36.08 1.84 -11.96
N LEU A 348 37.34 1.79 -11.51
CA LEU A 348 38.24 0.64 -11.72
C LEU A 348 38.01 -0.50 -10.74
N ASP A 349 37.74 -0.17 -9.47
CA ASP A 349 37.40 -1.11 -8.41
C ASP A 349 36.15 -0.60 -7.66
N PRO A 350 34.95 -1.06 -8.08
CA PRO A 350 33.69 -0.67 -7.46
C PRO A 350 33.59 -0.97 -5.96
N ASP A 351 34.40 -1.88 -5.42
CA ASP A 351 34.36 -2.29 -4.01
C ASP A 351 35.50 -1.69 -3.18
N HIS A 352 36.27 -0.74 -3.74
CA HIS A 352 37.39 -0.08 -3.06
C HIS A 352 36.92 0.76 -1.85
N ALA A 353 36.87 0.12 -0.68
CA ALA A 353 36.23 0.63 0.53
C ALA A 353 36.73 2.02 0.97
N LYS A 354 38.05 2.28 0.89
CA LYS A 354 38.62 3.57 1.30
C LYS A 354 38.19 4.72 0.38
N ALA A 355 38.06 4.46 -0.92
CA ALA A 355 37.66 5.47 -1.90
C ALA A 355 36.17 5.79 -1.76
N ARG A 356 35.33 4.76 -1.60
CA ARG A 356 33.90 4.90 -1.27
C ARG A 356 33.70 5.74 0.00
N GLN A 357 34.43 5.43 1.08
CA GLN A 357 34.39 6.21 2.33
C GLN A 357 34.82 7.67 2.12
N ALA A 358 35.89 7.91 1.36
CA ALA A 358 36.34 9.28 1.05
C ALA A 358 35.33 10.06 0.19
N ARG A 359 34.51 9.37 -0.62
CA ARG A 359 33.36 9.96 -1.33
C ARG A 359 32.14 10.21 -0.42
N GLY A 360 32.23 9.86 0.86
CA GLY A 360 31.12 9.96 1.81
C GLY A 360 30.10 8.84 1.66
N GLU A 361 30.51 7.66 1.20
CA GLU A 361 29.67 6.46 1.16
C GLU A 361 30.00 5.51 2.32
N PHE A 362 29.03 4.69 2.70
CA PHE A 362 29.19 3.64 3.69
C PHE A 362 28.52 2.35 3.21
N GLN A 363 29.07 1.21 3.62
CA GLN A 363 28.50 -0.10 3.28
C GLN A 363 27.23 -0.33 4.11
N TYR A 364 26.14 -0.69 3.45
CA TYR A 364 24.89 -1.02 4.15
C TYR A 364 24.97 -2.44 4.71
N THR A 365 24.85 -2.58 6.03
CA THR A 365 25.00 -3.86 6.74
C THR A 365 23.68 -4.32 7.36
N ASP A 366 22.56 -4.12 6.64
CA ASP A 366 21.23 -4.52 7.09
C ASP A 366 20.83 -3.96 8.47
N GLN A 367 21.29 -2.74 8.78
CA GLN A 367 21.18 -2.11 10.10
C GLN A 367 19.73 -1.87 10.58
N LEU A 368 18.73 -2.05 9.71
CA LEU A 368 17.32 -1.95 10.06
C LEU A 368 16.62 -3.31 10.20
N LEU A 369 17.28 -4.42 9.84
CA LEU A 369 16.71 -5.77 9.86
C LEU A 369 16.25 -6.17 11.26
N GLU A 370 17.00 -5.78 12.30
CA GLU A 370 16.63 -5.99 13.71
C GLU A 370 15.26 -5.40 14.08
N PHE A 371 14.80 -4.35 13.38
CA PHE A 371 13.49 -3.74 13.58
C PHE A 371 12.42 -4.31 12.64
N VAL A 372 12.82 -4.89 11.50
CA VAL A 372 11.88 -5.58 10.60
C VAL A 372 11.32 -6.83 11.30
N GLU A 373 12.18 -7.55 11.99
CA GLU A 373 11.87 -8.81 12.68
C GLU A 373 11.46 -8.61 14.15
N ALA A 374 11.32 -7.36 14.58
CA ALA A 374 11.03 -6.98 15.95
C ALA A 374 9.58 -7.28 16.36
N ASN A 375 9.36 -8.39 17.05
CA ASN A 375 8.03 -8.78 17.58
C ASN A 375 7.44 -7.77 18.59
N PHE A 376 8.27 -6.88 19.17
CA PHE A 376 7.83 -5.86 20.12
C PHE A 376 7.33 -4.56 19.47
N LEU A 377 7.56 -4.38 18.16
CA LEU A 377 7.01 -3.26 17.41
C LEU A 377 5.57 -3.57 16.98
N GLN A 378 4.74 -2.54 16.84
CA GLN A 378 3.43 -2.72 16.20
C GLN A 378 3.63 -3.02 14.72
N GLU A 379 2.64 -3.64 14.08
CA GLU A 379 2.74 -4.02 12.67
C GLU A 379 3.02 -2.82 11.75
N GLY A 380 2.35 -1.69 11.96
CA GLY A 380 2.62 -0.46 11.20
C GLY A 380 4.06 0.06 11.35
N GLU A 381 4.69 -0.18 12.51
CA GLU A 381 6.08 0.20 12.78
C GLU A 381 7.07 -0.76 12.13
N ARG A 382 6.81 -2.07 12.19
CA ARG A 382 7.56 -3.07 11.43
C ARG A 382 7.48 -2.80 9.94
N ASN A 383 6.30 -2.45 9.42
CA ASN A 383 6.10 -2.11 8.01
C ASN A 383 6.85 -0.84 7.62
N LEU A 384 6.95 0.16 8.51
CA LEU A 384 7.81 1.31 8.31
C LEU A 384 9.28 0.91 8.23
N ALA A 385 9.77 0.11 9.18
CA ALA A 385 11.14 -0.41 9.19
C ALA A 385 11.44 -1.23 7.92
N LYS A 386 10.53 -2.13 7.53
CA LYS A 386 10.62 -2.99 6.34
C LYS A 386 10.72 -2.17 5.06
N ARG A 387 9.80 -1.22 4.84
CA ARG A 387 9.85 -0.35 3.65
C ARG A 387 11.14 0.45 3.58
N LYS A 388 11.62 0.97 4.71
CA LYS A 388 12.88 1.71 4.76
C LYS A 388 14.09 0.80 4.51
N HIS A 389 14.10 -0.39 5.11
CA HIS A 389 15.11 -1.41 4.87
C HIS A 389 15.16 -1.81 3.40
N GLU A 390 14.04 -2.18 2.79
CA GLU A 390 13.96 -2.58 1.38
C GLU A 390 14.37 -1.46 0.43
N ASP A 391 13.96 -0.21 0.69
CA ASP A 391 14.38 0.94 -0.12
C ASP A 391 15.89 1.19 -0.04
N LEU A 392 16.47 1.12 1.17
CA LEU A 392 17.91 1.29 1.39
C LEU A 392 18.70 0.13 0.80
N LYS A 393 18.25 -1.11 0.98
CA LYS A 393 18.87 -2.30 0.41
C LYS A 393 18.87 -2.22 -1.12
N ARG A 394 17.74 -1.91 -1.74
CA ARG A 394 17.65 -1.69 -3.18
C ARG A 394 18.58 -0.59 -3.69
N LYS A 395 18.76 0.50 -2.92
CA LYS A 395 19.72 1.57 -3.27
C LYS A 395 21.17 1.10 -3.12
N ALA A 396 21.47 0.33 -2.08
CA ALA A 396 22.77 -0.26 -1.84
C ALA A 396 23.10 -1.27 -2.96
N ASP A 397 22.21 -2.20 -3.29
CA ASP A 397 22.38 -3.21 -4.34
C ASP A 397 22.70 -2.58 -5.70
N LYS A 398 21.99 -1.49 -6.05
CA LYS A 398 22.28 -0.71 -7.28
C LYS A 398 23.64 -0.03 -7.29
N ASN A 399 24.30 0.07 -6.14
CA ASN A 399 25.58 0.74 -5.95
C ASN A 399 26.63 -0.18 -5.28
N GLY A 400 26.55 -1.49 -5.52
CA GLY A 400 27.55 -2.46 -5.03
C GLY A 400 27.53 -2.67 -3.51
N GLY A 401 26.38 -2.49 -2.85
CA GLY A 401 26.24 -2.57 -1.40
C GLY A 401 26.53 -1.26 -0.65
N TRP A 402 26.81 -0.15 -1.36
CA TRP A 402 27.18 1.13 -0.76
C TRP A 402 26.06 2.17 -0.81
N LEU A 403 25.95 2.99 0.23
CA LEU A 403 25.00 4.10 0.35
C LEU A 403 25.71 5.44 0.56
N ALA A 404 25.16 6.51 -0.02
CA ALA A 404 25.62 7.87 0.25
C ALA A 404 25.30 8.31 1.70
N ALA A 405 26.15 9.14 2.30
CA ALA A 405 26.08 9.61 3.70
C ALA A 405 24.69 10.14 4.11
N LYS A 406 23.96 10.82 3.21
CA LYS A 406 22.60 11.30 3.47
C LYS A 406 21.63 10.20 3.92
N HIS A 407 21.86 8.94 3.52
CA HIS A 407 21.02 7.81 3.93
C HIS A 407 21.34 7.32 5.34
N ASN A 408 22.47 7.70 5.91
CA ASN A 408 22.79 7.40 7.32
C ASN A 408 21.85 8.16 8.27
N GLU A 409 21.41 9.36 7.89
CA GLU A 409 20.39 10.12 8.64
C GLU A 409 19.04 9.40 8.63
N ASP A 410 18.65 8.80 7.50
CA ASP A 410 17.42 8.00 7.40
C ASP A 410 17.48 6.77 8.32
N ILE A 411 18.60 6.05 8.33
CA ILE A 411 18.83 4.90 9.22
C ILE A 411 18.77 5.35 10.68
N THR A 412 19.52 6.40 11.04
CA THR A 412 19.58 6.92 12.41
C THR A 412 18.21 7.35 12.91
N ARG A 413 17.43 8.04 12.08
CA ARG A 413 16.06 8.48 12.41
C ARG A 413 15.13 7.32 12.75
N VAL A 414 15.15 6.25 11.94
CA VAL A 414 14.33 5.05 12.19
C VAL A 414 14.79 4.34 13.46
N ARG A 415 16.11 4.20 13.66
CA ARG A 415 16.68 3.59 14.88
C ARG A 415 16.31 4.40 16.13
N ASP A 416 16.45 5.71 16.09
CA ASP A 416 16.14 6.59 17.22
C ASP A 416 14.64 6.58 17.56
N GLN A 417 13.77 6.54 16.53
CA GLN A 417 12.34 6.40 16.70
C GLN A 417 11.97 5.13 17.50
N PHE A 418 12.69 4.03 17.28
CA PHE A 418 12.42 2.76 17.94
C PHE A 418 13.31 2.46 19.16
N ARG A 419 14.37 3.26 19.41
CA ARG A 419 15.33 3.03 20.49
C ARG A 419 14.66 2.91 21.85
N SER A 420 13.73 3.79 22.20
CA SER A 420 13.03 3.73 23.49
C SER A 420 12.23 2.44 23.67
N LYS A 421 11.58 1.96 22.61
CA LYS A 421 10.83 0.70 22.61
C LYS A 421 11.77 -0.50 22.69
N TRP A 422 12.89 -0.45 21.97
CA TRP A 422 13.92 -1.47 22.02
C TRP A 422 14.52 -1.62 23.41
N GLU A 423 14.88 -0.52 24.09
CA GLU A 423 15.42 -0.58 25.45
C GLU A 423 14.41 -1.15 26.46
N LYS A 424 13.12 -0.80 26.31
CA LYS A 424 12.05 -1.42 27.12
C LYS A 424 11.92 -2.91 26.83
N PHE A 425 11.94 -3.29 25.55
CA PHE A 425 11.89 -4.69 25.15
C PHE A 425 13.11 -5.45 25.64
N LYS A 426 14.32 -4.90 25.56
CA LYS A 426 15.55 -5.52 26.07
C LYS A 426 15.44 -5.79 27.57
N LYS A 427 15.00 -4.81 28.36
CA LYS A 427 14.71 -5.00 29.80
C LYS A 427 13.67 -6.09 30.06
N PHE A 428 12.62 -6.15 29.24
CA PHE A 428 11.60 -7.19 29.34
C PHE A 428 12.14 -8.57 28.94
N ARG A 429 12.88 -8.65 27.84
CA ARG A 429 13.52 -9.86 27.29
C ARG A 429 14.51 -10.47 28.27
N ASP A 430 15.28 -9.61 28.92
CA ASP A 430 16.28 -10.01 29.90
C ASP A 430 15.63 -10.29 31.28
N SER A 431 14.30 -10.19 31.41
CA SER A 431 13.58 -10.50 32.65
C SER A 431 13.30 -12.01 32.80
N PRO A 432 13.21 -12.54 34.04
CA PRO A 432 12.83 -13.93 34.28
C PRO A 432 11.44 -14.30 33.70
N PHE A 433 10.54 -13.32 33.60
CA PHE A 433 9.21 -13.52 33.05
C PHE A 433 9.25 -13.86 31.56
N TYR A 434 10.09 -13.16 30.77
CA TYR A 434 10.22 -13.44 29.34
C TYR A 434 10.80 -14.83 29.06
N ALA A 435 11.85 -15.22 29.80
CA ALA A 435 12.41 -16.57 29.68
C ALA A 435 11.36 -17.65 29.95
N LYS A 436 10.56 -17.50 31.02
CA LYS A 436 9.44 -18.41 31.31
C LYS A 436 8.35 -18.39 30.22
N SER A 437 8.03 -17.21 29.69
CA SER A 437 7.02 -17.06 28.62
C SER A 437 7.46 -17.71 27.32
N MET A 438 8.74 -17.60 26.95
CA MET A 438 9.30 -18.26 25.78
C MET A 438 9.36 -19.78 25.96
N ALA A 439 9.78 -20.27 27.13
CA ALA A 439 9.73 -21.71 27.44
C ALA A 439 8.29 -22.26 27.36
N MET A 440 7.30 -21.51 27.84
CA MET A 440 5.88 -21.87 27.70
C MET A 440 5.45 -21.85 26.22
N LYS A 441 5.82 -20.83 25.46
CA LYS A 441 5.53 -20.74 24.01
C LYS A 441 6.13 -21.90 23.24
N ASP A 442 7.38 -22.24 23.50
CA ASP A 442 8.08 -23.33 22.81
C ASP A 442 7.44 -24.67 23.16
N LYS A 443 7.07 -24.87 24.43
CA LYS A 443 6.28 -26.03 24.87
C LYS A 443 4.94 -26.11 24.12
N VAL A 444 4.15 -25.04 24.14
CA VAL A 444 2.85 -24.98 23.42
C VAL A 444 3.04 -25.23 21.92
N SER A 445 4.09 -24.68 21.31
CA SER A 445 4.37 -24.87 19.89
C SER A 445 4.76 -26.31 19.56
N ALA A 446 5.53 -26.97 20.43
CA ALA A 446 5.87 -28.38 20.28
C ALA A 446 4.61 -29.27 20.43
N ASP A 447 3.79 -29.00 21.45
CA ASP A 447 2.52 -29.68 21.70
C ASP A 447 1.55 -29.50 20.51
N LEU A 448 1.51 -28.30 19.92
CA LEU A 448 0.70 -28.00 18.74
C LEU A 448 1.19 -28.75 17.49
N LYS A 449 2.51 -28.79 17.23
CA LYS A 449 3.09 -29.54 16.10
C LYS A 449 2.82 -31.04 16.22
N GLU A 450 2.97 -31.60 17.41
CA GLU A 450 2.64 -33.00 17.67
C GLU A 450 1.13 -33.25 17.49
N THR A 451 0.29 -32.31 17.91
CA THR A 451 -1.16 -32.39 17.74
C THR A 451 -1.58 -32.35 16.27
N LEU A 452 -1.00 -31.43 15.48
CA LEU A 452 -1.18 -31.32 14.04
C LEU A 452 -0.78 -32.60 13.31
N LYS A 453 0.41 -33.15 13.61
CA LYS A 453 0.85 -34.40 13.01
C LYS A 453 -0.12 -35.54 13.30
N LYS A 454 -0.55 -35.69 14.56
CA LYS A 454 -1.54 -36.70 14.95
C LYS A 454 -2.92 -36.46 14.31
N ALA A 455 -3.31 -35.22 14.03
CA ALA A 455 -4.55 -34.91 13.33
C ALA A 455 -4.45 -35.31 11.85
N GLN A 456 -3.31 -35.05 11.20
CA GLN A 456 -3.03 -35.47 9.82
C GLN A 456 -3.03 -37.01 9.68
N ASP A 457 -2.41 -37.72 10.61
CA ASP A 457 -2.42 -39.19 10.64
C ASP A 457 -3.87 -39.71 10.74
N ARG A 458 -4.70 -39.09 11.59
CA ARG A 458 -6.12 -39.47 11.76
C ARG A 458 -7.02 -39.08 10.58
N ILE A 459 -6.71 -38.00 9.86
CA ILE A 459 -7.40 -37.66 8.60
C ILE A 459 -7.09 -38.73 7.55
N SER A 460 -5.85 -39.23 7.51
CA SER A 460 -5.48 -40.34 6.61
C SER A 460 -6.23 -41.62 6.98
N ASP A 461 -6.30 -41.96 8.28
CA ASP A 461 -7.09 -43.11 8.77
C ASP A 461 -8.60 -42.95 8.47
N PHE A 462 -9.10 -41.71 8.56
CA PHE A 462 -10.48 -41.35 8.25
C PHE A 462 -10.81 -41.54 6.76
N GLU A 463 -9.95 -41.03 5.87
CA GLU A 463 -10.08 -41.21 4.43
C GLU A 463 -10.08 -42.72 4.08
N GLU A 464 -9.23 -43.50 4.74
CA GLU A 464 -9.20 -44.97 4.58
C GLU A 464 -10.51 -45.63 5.04
N ALA A 465 -11.08 -45.21 6.17
CA ALA A 465 -12.34 -45.74 6.70
C ALA A 465 -13.57 -45.35 5.86
N VAL A 466 -13.62 -44.11 5.35
CA VAL A 466 -14.65 -43.64 4.41
C VAL A 466 -14.60 -44.46 3.12
N ASN A 467 -13.40 -44.69 2.58
CA ASN A 467 -13.21 -45.53 1.39
C ASN A 467 -13.62 -47.00 1.60
N LYS A 468 -13.72 -47.47 2.86
CA LYS A 468 -14.13 -48.82 3.24
C LYS A 468 -15.64 -48.98 3.50
N GLY A 469 -16.41 -47.88 3.60
CA GLY A 469 -17.89 -47.93 3.68
C GLY A 469 -18.51 -48.02 5.09
N ASP A 470 -17.73 -47.92 6.17
CA ASP A 470 -18.21 -48.07 7.57
C ASP A 470 -18.64 -46.73 8.24
N ALA A 471 -18.98 -45.72 7.43
CA ALA A 471 -18.70 -44.32 7.73
C ALA A 471 -19.70 -43.47 8.58
N PRO A 472 -20.85 -43.90 9.14
CA PRO A 472 -21.65 -42.93 9.91
C PRO A 472 -21.12 -42.63 11.32
N GLU A 473 -21.00 -43.66 12.17
CA GLU A 473 -20.69 -43.47 13.59
C GLU A 473 -19.18 -43.38 13.86
N ALA A 474 -18.38 -44.10 13.08
CA ALA A 474 -16.91 -44.03 13.15
C ALA A 474 -16.39 -42.64 12.75
N VAL A 475 -16.96 -42.04 11.69
CA VAL A 475 -16.67 -40.66 11.25
C VAL A 475 -17.07 -39.66 12.33
N LYS A 476 -18.28 -39.77 12.87
CA LYS A 476 -18.74 -38.90 13.96
C LYS A 476 -17.77 -38.96 15.15
N LYS A 477 -17.37 -40.16 15.57
CA LYS A 477 -16.44 -40.36 16.70
C LYS A 477 -15.03 -39.85 16.40
N ALA A 478 -14.52 -40.06 15.20
CA ALA A 478 -13.20 -39.57 14.77
C ALA A 478 -13.15 -38.04 14.68
N MET A 479 -14.18 -37.41 14.11
CA MET A 479 -14.28 -35.94 14.04
C MET A 479 -14.40 -35.32 15.43
N VAL A 480 -15.24 -35.89 16.31
CA VAL A 480 -15.32 -35.48 17.72
C VAL A 480 -13.96 -35.61 18.39
N ALA A 481 -13.27 -36.74 18.24
CA ALA A 481 -11.96 -36.96 18.86
C ALA A 481 -10.87 -35.99 18.34
N ASN A 482 -10.89 -35.63 17.06
CA ASN A 482 -9.98 -34.62 16.49
C ASN A 482 -10.32 -33.22 16.99
N PHE A 483 -11.61 -32.90 17.06
CA PHE A 483 -12.09 -31.62 17.54
C PHE A 483 -11.81 -31.41 19.03
N THR A 484 -12.17 -32.37 19.89
CA THR A 484 -11.88 -32.36 21.33
C THR A 484 -10.38 -32.19 21.58
N LYS A 485 -9.54 -32.84 20.78
CA LYS A 485 -8.09 -32.70 20.88
C LYS A 485 -7.60 -31.29 20.50
N SER A 486 -8.18 -30.66 19.48
CA SER A 486 -7.86 -29.27 19.11
C SER A 486 -8.24 -28.25 20.19
N LEU A 487 -8.99 -28.68 21.20
CA LEU A 487 -9.43 -27.87 22.33
C LEU A 487 -8.69 -28.23 23.65
N GLU A 488 -7.72 -29.16 23.61
CA GLU A 488 -6.92 -29.52 24.79
C GLU A 488 -6.19 -28.27 25.33
N GLY A 489 -6.51 -27.88 26.56
CA GLY A 489 -5.92 -26.70 27.25
C GLY A 489 -6.87 -25.51 27.41
N LEU A 490 -8.02 -25.51 26.76
CA LEU A 490 -9.17 -24.73 27.20
C LEU A 490 -9.85 -25.53 28.32
N ASP A 491 -10.29 -24.86 29.42
CA ASP A 491 -10.99 -25.52 30.54
C ASP A 491 -12.03 -26.54 30.03
N ALA A 492 -12.32 -27.61 30.80
CA ALA A 492 -13.14 -28.75 30.39
C ALA A 492 -14.50 -28.35 29.79
N ARG A 493 -14.50 -28.03 28.49
CA ARG A 493 -15.67 -27.69 27.70
C ARG A 493 -16.12 -28.94 26.99
N GLU A 494 -17.37 -29.27 27.20
CA GLU A 494 -18.01 -30.38 26.51
C GLU A 494 -18.68 -29.88 25.23
N TYR A 495 -18.56 -30.66 24.17
CA TYR A 495 -19.24 -30.38 22.92
C TYR A 495 -20.06 -31.59 22.50
N GLU A 496 -21.18 -31.32 21.85
CA GLU A 496 -22.02 -32.31 21.21
C GLU A 496 -21.93 -32.16 19.69
N ALA A 497 -21.70 -33.28 18.99
CA ALA A 497 -21.71 -33.31 17.53
C ALA A 497 -23.10 -33.68 17.01
N ILE A 498 -23.69 -32.78 16.23
CA ILE A 498 -25.02 -32.91 15.67
C ILE A 498 -24.94 -32.94 14.15
N ILE A 499 -25.55 -33.97 13.56
CA ILE A 499 -25.74 -34.13 12.12
C ILE A 499 -27.23 -34.05 11.86
N SER A 500 -27.76 -32.86 11.59
CA SER A 500 -29.19 -32.65 11.33
C SER A 500 -29.48 -32.17 9.91
N HIS A 501 -28.48 -31.60 9.23
CA HIS A 501 -28.62 -31.07 7.88
C HIS A 501 -27.36 -31.38 7.05
N PRO A 502 -27.27 -32.57 6.42
CA PRO A 502 -26.16 -32.90 5.53
C PRO A 502 -25.97 -31.80 4.46
N PRO A 503 -24.73 -31.45 4.09
CA PRO A 503 -23.48 -32.11 4.50
C PRO A 503 -22.88 -31.58 5.83
N TYR A 504 -23.57 -30.70 6.57
CA TYR A 504 -22.99 -30.06 7.74
C TYR A 504 -22.97 -30.94 8.99
N VAL A 505 -21.90 -30.80 9.77
CA VAL A 505 -21.76 -31.35 11.13
C VAL A 505 -21.46 -30.20 12.09
N LEU A 506 -22.34 -30.02 13.07
CA LEU A 506 -22.20 -28.95 14.06
C LEU A 506 -21.64 -29.49 15.37
N PHE A 507 -20.57 -28.89 15.86
CA PHE A 507 -20.03 -29.08 17.20
C PHE A 507 -20.54 -27.96 18.09
N VAL A 508 -21.58 -28.23 18.87
CA VAL A 508 -22.21 -27.26 19.78
C VAL A 508 -21.58 -27.39 21.16
N GLU A 509 -21.07 -26.29 21.70
CA GLU A 509 -20.64 -26.23 23.10
C GLU A 509 -21.86 -26.45 24.01
N LYS A 510 -21.76 -27.40 24.95
CA LYS A 510 -22.85 -27.68 25.87
C LYS A 510 -23.08 -26.49 26.79
N ASP A 511 -24.35 -26.13 26.95
CA ASP A 511 -24.82 -25.14 27.91
C ASP A 511 -26.14 -25.64 28.49
N ASP A 512 -26.28 -25.58 29.81
CA ASP A 512 -27.48 -26.05 30.51
C ASP A 512 -28.73 -25.20 30.19
N GLN A 513 -28.55 -24.03 29.57
CA GLN A 513 -29.62 -23.09 29.24
C GLN A 513 -30.26 -23.32 27.86
N TRP A 514 -29.74 -24.23 27.03
CA TRP A 514 -30.30 -24.46 25.70
C TRP A 514 -30.40 -25.91 25.25
N ASP A 515 -31.27 -26.13 24.26
CA ASP A 515 -31.38 -27.39 23.54
C ASP A 515 -30.44 -27.36 22.33
N THR A 516 -29.43 -28.22 22.34
CA THR A 516 -28.39 -28.30 21.30
C THR A 516 -28.97 -28.63 19.91
N HIS A 517 -30.07 -29.39 19.83
CA HIS A 517 -30.76 -29.68 18.57
C HIS A 517 -31.48 -28.45 18.03
N LEU A 518 -32.09 -27.64 18.89
CA LEU A 518 -32.73 -26.38 18.50
C LEU A 518 -31.69 -25.39 17.99
N VAL A 519 -30.56 -25.27 18.68
CA VAL A 519 -29.39 -24.49 18.23
C VAL A 519 -28.95 -24.96 16.85
N ALA A 520 -28.80 -26.27 16.66
CA ALA A 520 -28.40 -26.83 15.37
C ALA A 520 -29.36 -26.49 14.23
N GLN A 521 -30.67 -26.53 14.46
CA GLN A 521 -31.66 -26.13 13.45
C GLN A 521 -31.54 -24.64 13.09
N GLN A 522 -31.33 -23.77 14.08
CA GLN A 522 -31.21 -22.32 13.86
C GLN A 522 -29.95 -21.96 13.07
N VAL A 523 -28.83 -22.62 13.38
CA VAL A 523 -27.51 -22.38 12.80
C VAL A 523 -27.35 -23.03 11.42
N LEU A 524 -27.70 -24.32 11.30
CA LEU A 524 -27.46 -25.08 10.06
C LEU A 524 -28.50 -24.79 8.98
N GLY A 525 -29.72 -24.37 9.33
CA GLY A 525 -30.75 -24.04 8.34
C GLY A 525 -30.30 -22.98 7.31
N PRO A 526 -29.78 -21.82 7.73
CA PRO A 526 -29.17 -20.83 6.83
C PRO A 526 -28.01 -21.35 5.99
N LEU A 527 -27.09 -22.13 6.56
CA LEU A 527 -25.91 -22.67 5.86
C LEU A 527 -26.31 -23.71 4.80
N THR A 528 -27.23 -24.60 5.15
CA THR A 528 -27.81 -25.57 4.21
C THR A 528 -28.47 -24.86 3.04
N SER A 529 -29.29 -23.84 3.34
CA SER A 529 -29.93 -23.01 2.30
C SER A 529 -28.90 -22.37 1.37
N LEU A 530 -27.79 -21.88 1.93
CA LEU A 530 -26.73 -21.24 1.18
C LEU A 530 -26.02 -22.24 0.26
N ASN A 531 -25.73 -23.44 0.77
CA ASN A 531 -25.15 -24.54 -0.02
C ASN A 531 -26.09 -24.97 -1.17
N ASP A 532 -27.39 -25.13 -0.90
CA ASP A 532 -28.39 -25.49 -1.92
C ASP A 532 -28.42 -24.46 -3.05
N ILE A 533 -28.46 -23.16 -2.71
CA ILE A 533 -28.42 -22.07 -3.70
C ILE A 533 -27.15 -22.13 -4.53
N PHE A 534 -26.03 -22.39 -3.86
CA PHE A 534 -24.73 -22.41 -4.48
C PHE A 534 -24.62 -23.56 -5.49
N LEU A 535 -25.01 -24.76 -5.09
CA LEU A 535 -24.96 -25.95 -5.93
C LEU A 535 -25.98 -25.89 -7.07
N ASP A 536 -27.24 -25.49 -6.80
CA ASP A 536 -28.28 -25.31 -7.83
C ASP A 536 -27.80 -24.40 -8.97
N ARG A 537 -27.07 -23.33 -8.62
CA ARG A 537 -26.64 -22.33 -9.60
C ARG A 537 -25.32 -22.63 -10.29
N TYR A 538 -24.38 -23.30 -9.61
CA TYR A 538 -22.99 -23.38 -10.06
C TYR A 538 -22.47 -24.79 -10.24
N ALA A 539 -23.14 -25.82 -9.70
CA ALA A 539 -22.65 -27.17 -9.78
C ALA A 539 -22.60 -27.71 -11.21
N GLU A 540 -23.71 -27.65 -11.95
CA GLU A 540 -23.71 -28.10 -13.37
C GLU A 540 -22.72 -27.27 -14.21
N LYS A 541 -22.74 -25.95 -14.04
CA LYS A 541 -21.94 -25.02 -14.84
C LYS A 541 -20.43 -25.25 -14.71
N TRP A 542 -19.94 -25.58 -13.52
CA TRP A 542 -18.51 -25.76 -13.24
C TRP A 542 -18.15 -27.21 -12.91
N GLY A 543 -19.11 -28.13 -13.06
CA GLY A 543 -19.02 -29.54 -12.71
C GLY A 543 -18.66 -29.79 -11.24
N LEU A 544 -19.17 -28.97 -10.31
CA LEU A 544 -18.90 -29.15 -8.88
C LEU A 544 -19.55 -30.45 -8.39
N ASP A 545 -18.94 -31.06 -7.36
CA ASP A 545 -19.49 -32.27 -6.76
C ASP A 545 -20.77 -31.94 -5.99
N GLN A 546 -21.91 -32.44 -6.48
CA GLN A 546 -23.20 -32.29 -5.79
C GLN A 546 -23.34 -33.32 -4.67
N ASP A 547 -22.60 -34.43 -4.75
CA ASP A 547 -22.67 -35.58 -3.86
C ASP A 547 -21.58 -35.51 -2.78
N GLN A 548 -21.13 -34.31 -2.43
CA GLN A 548 -20.12 -34.04 -1.38
C GLN A 548 -20.43 -34.87 -0.12
N THR A 549 -19.75 -36.00 0.03
CA THR A 549 -19.95 -36.93 1.14
C THR A 549 -19.16 -36.51 2.37
N ALA A 550 -18.12 -35.68 2.17
CA ALA A 550 -17.29 -35.18 3.24
C ALA A 550 -18.10 -34.20 4.12
N PRO A 551 -18.16 -34.46 5.44
CA PRO A 551 -18.88 -33.57 6.36
C PRO A 551 -18.23 -32.19 6.41
N ILE A 552 -19.07 -31.15 6.42
CA ILE A 552 -18.67 -29.74 6.52
C ILE A 552 -18.77 -29.29 7.98
N PRO A 553 -17.64 -29.13 8.71
CA PRO A 553 -17.65 -28.86 10.13
C PRO A 553 -17.98 -27.40 10.46
N VAL A 554 -18.82 -27.22 11.47
CA VAL A 554 -19.15 -25.92 12.06
C VAL A 554 -18.98 -26.04 13.58
N ILE A 555 -18.37 -25.06 14.23
CA ILE A 555 -18.23 -24.99 15.68
C ILE A 555 -19.10 -23.85 16.18
N TYR A 556 -19.95 -24.13 17.16
CA TYR A 556 -20.80 -23.15 17.81
C TYR A 556 -20.43 -23.03 19.28
N PHE A 557 -19.86 -21.87 19.63
CA PHE A 557 -19.51 -21.53 21.00
C PHE A 557 -20.71 -20.93 21.72
N ARG A 558 -20.79 -21.18 23.04
CA ARG A 558 -21.94 -20.73 23.84
C ARG A 558 -22.12 -19.21 23.87
N ASP A 559 -21.01 -18.48 23.80
CA ASP A 559 -20.98 -17.03 23.90
C ASP A 559 -19.72 -16.44 23.20
N ALA A 560 -19.69 -15.12 23.06
CA ALA A 560 -18.55 -14.43 22.45
C ALA A 560 -17.23 -14.61 23.24
N GLN A 561 -17.28 -14.75 24.57
CA GLN A 561 -16.09 -14.94 25.41
C GLN A 561 -15.45 -16.31 25.16
N ALA A 562 -16.27 -17.36 25.08
CA ALA A 562 -15.89 -18.72 24.79
C ALA A 562 -15.19 -18.81 23.43
N TYR A 563 -15.73 -18.11 22.44
CA TYR A 563 -15.13 -17.95 21.11
C TYR A 563 -13.80 -17.17 21.13
N GLN A 564 -13.70 -16.06 21.89
CA GLN A 564 -12.45 -15.30 21.99
C GLN A 564 -11.33 -16.08 22.69
N GLN A 565 -11.68 -16.88 23.70
CA GLN A 565 -10.73 -17.81 24.34
C GLN A 565 -10.22 -18.86 23.34
N TYR A 566 -11.11 -19.39 22.50
CA TYR A 566 -10.73 -20.28 21.40
C TYR A 566 -9.79 -19.60 20.41
N LEU A 567 -10.13 -18.41 19.91
CA LEU A 567 -9.28 -17.61 19.01
C LEU A 567 -7.89 -17.35 19.62
N PHE A 568 -7.84 -17.02 20.91
CA PHE A 568 -6.58 -16.80 21.60
C PHE A 568 -5.74 -18.07 21.68
N ALA A 569 -6.36 -19.21 21.97
CA ALA A 569 -5.66 -20.49 22.02
C ALA A 569 -5.18 -20.96 20.64
N SER A 570 -6.00 -20.81 19.58
CA SER A 570 -5.68 -21.30 18.25
C SER A 570 -4.75 -20.38 17.47
N GLN A 571 -4.89 -19.05 17.62
CA GLN A 571 -4.17 -18.06 16.81
C GLN A 571 -3.26 -17.13 17.63
N GLY A 572 -3.30 -17.18 18.97
CA GLY A 572 -2.53 -16.27 19.82
C GLY A 572 -3.04 -14.82 19.80
N VAL A 573 -4.24 -14.59 19.26
CA VAL A 573 -4.81 -13.25 19.06
C VAL A 573 -6.16 -13.15 19.79
N MET A 574 -6.34 -12.10 20.58
CA MET A 574 -7.68 -11.66 21.02
C MET A 574 -8.12 -10.51 20.12
N ASN A 575 -9.25 -10.67 19.43
CA ASN A 575 -9.83 -9.62 18.61
C ASN A 575 -11.35 -9.61 18.78
N PRO A 576 -11.89 -8.78 19.70
CA PRO A 576 -13.32 -8.72 19.97
C PRO A 576 -14.14 -8.20 18.77
N GLY A 577 -13.49 -7.69 17.72
CA GLY A 577 -14.16 -7.28 16.48
C GLY A 577 -14.46 -8.43 15.52
N ILE A 578 -13.88 -9.62 15.73
CA ILE A 578 -14.19 -10.82 14.95
C ILE A 578 -15.34 -11.53 15.65
N LEU A 579 -16.46 -11.71 14.97
CA LEU A 579 -17.67 -12.39 15.50
C LEU A 579 -17.83 -13.81 14.97
N ALA A 580 -17.08 -14.15 13.93
CA ALA A 580 -17.03 -15.46 13.31
C ALA A 580 -15.79 -15.49 12.42
N HIS A 581 -15.32 -16.69 12.07
CA HIS A 581 -14.34 -16.85 11.00
C HIS A 581 -14.41 -18.24 10.41
N PHE A 582 -14.07 -18.34 9.14
CA PHE A 582 -13.71 -19.59 8.50
C PHE A 582 -12.21 -19.90 8.67
N GLU A 583 -11.87 -21.14 9.04
CA GLU A 583 -10.50 -21.66 9.14
C GLU A 583 -10.19 -22.60 7.97
N PRO A 584 -9.49 -22.13 6.92
CA PRO A 584 -9.22 -22.95 5.74
C PRO A 584 -8.41 -24.21 6.08
N GLU A 585 -7.42 -24.10 6.96
CA GLU A 585 -6.53 -25.20 7.36
C GLU A 585 -7.30 -26.41 7.92
N ASN A 586 -8.41 -26.15 8.59
CA ASN A 586 -9.25 -27.18 9.21
C ASN A 586 -10.59 -27.36 8.49
N GLY A 587 -10.87 -26.58 7.44
CA GLY A 587 -12.15 -26.55 6.73
C GLY A 587 -13.36 -26.16 7.60
N ARG A 588 -13.16 -25.54 8.77
CA ARG A 588 -14.24 -25.34 9.75
C ARG A 588 -14.68 -23.89 9.87
N LEU A 589 -15.98 -23.72 10.08
CA LEU A 589 -16.59 -22.43 10.39
C LEU A 589 -16.75 -22.30 11.90
N CYS A 590 -16.20 -21.23 12.49
CA CYS A 590 -16.26 -20.94 13.92
C CYS A 590 -17.21 -19.77 14.18
N ILE A 591 -18.26 -19.99 14.97
CA ILE A 591 -19.34 -19.01 15.26
C ILE A 591 -19.78 -19.12 16.72
N HIS A 592 -20.47 -18.12 17.26
CA HIS A 592 -21.00 -18.11 18.62
C HIS A 592 -22.44 -17.61 18.68
N ASP A 593 -23.07 -17.63 19.85
CA ASP A 593 -24.50 -17.30 19.99
C ASP A 593 -24.85 -15.87 19.53
N ASP A 594 -24.01 -14.89 19.84
CA ASP A 594 -24.24 -13.51 19.37
C ASP A 594 -23.93 -13.29 17.87
N THR A 595 -23.50 -14.32 17.11
CA THR A 595 -23.19 -14.17 15.68
C THR A 595 -24.48 -14.01 14.87
N ASP A 596 -24.66 -12.83 14.24
CA ASP A 596 -25.85 -12.61 13.43
C ASP A 596 -25.86 -13.46 12.14
N LYS A 597 -27.06 -13.83 11.67
CA LYS A 597 -27.26 -14.65 10.47
C LYS A 597 -26.50 -14.16 9.23
N THR A 598 -26.35 -12.85 9.04
CA THR A 598 -25.62 -12.31 7.88
C THR A 598 -24.15 -12.68 7.96
N THR A 599 -23.57 -12.58 9.15
CA THR A 599 -22.19 -12.97 9.43
C THR A 599 -21.99 -14.49 9.26
N VAL A 600 -22.93 -15.31 9.74
CA VAL A 600 -22.90 -16.77 9.50
C VAL A 600 -22.89 -17.10 8.00
N MET A 601 -23.74 -16.45 7.21
CA MET A 601 -23.78 -16.67 5.75
C MET A 601 -22.54 -16.11 5.04
N HIS A 602 -21.94 -15.02 5.53
CA HIS A 602 -20.71 -14.46 4.99
C HIS A 602 -19.57 -15.46 5.11
N GLU A 603 -19.29 -15.93 6.33
CA GLU A 603 -18.23 -16.92 6.56
C GLU A 603 -18.58 -18.29 5.93
N GLY A 604 -19.87 -18.63 5.85
CA GLY A 604 -20.36 -19.80 5.12
C GLY A 604 -19.97 -19.79 3.64
N VAL A 605 -19.90 -18.63 2.97
CA VAL A 605 -19.44 -18.54 1.57
C VAL A 605 -17.96 -18.89 1.44
N HIS A 606 -17.12 -18.41 2.37
CA HIS A 606 -15.71 -18.79 2.40
C HIS A 606 -15.55 -20.30 2.56
N GLN A 607 -16.37 -20.91 3.41
CA GLN A 607 -16.43 -22.37 3.56
C GLN A 607 -16.89 -23.09 2.28
N LEU A 608 -17.89 -22.57 1.57
CA LEU A 608 -18.34 -23.15 0.30
C LEU A 608 -17.27 -23.04 -0.79
N PHE A 609 -16.60 -21.90 -0.90
CA PHE A 609 -15.46 -21.76 -1.80
C PHE A 609 -14.36 -22.74 -1.44
N TRP A 610 -14.09 -22.96 -0.16
CA TRP A 610 -13.16 -24.00 0.23
C TRP A 610 -13.61 -25.38 -0.26
N TYR A 611 -14.79 -25.85 0.11
CA TYR A 611 -15.18 -27.23 -0.17
C TYR A 611 -15.46 -27.52 -1.64
N HIS A 612 -15.98 -26.55 -2.38
CA HIS A 612 -16.39 -26.75 -3.78
C HIS A 612 -15.35 -26.35 -4.81
N SER A 613 -14.27 -25.67 -4.41
CA SER A 613 -13.19 -25.35 -5.36
C SER A 613 -12.37 -26.59 -5.69
N LYS A 614 -12.37 -26.96 -6.98
CA LYS A 614 -11.55 -28.04 -7.56
C LYS A 614 -10.06 -27.70 -7.57
N VAL A 615 -9.74 -26.43 -7.53
CA VAL A 615 -8.37 -25.93 -7.62
C VAL A 615 -8.12 -24.98 -6.46
N LYS A 616 -7.13 -25.32 -5.63
CA LYS A 616 -6.75 -24.53 -4.45
C LYS A 616 -5.63 -23.57 -4.82
N SER A 617 -5.85 -22.28 -4.63
CA SER A 617 -4.79 -21.28 -4.60
C SER A 617 -4.18 -21.17 -3.20
N ASP A 618 -2.94 -20.70 -3.13
CA ASP A 618 -2.39 -20.19 -1.87
C ASP A 618 -3.33 -19.09 -1.35
N PHE A 619 -3.62 -19.12 -0.04
CA PHE A 619 -4.49 -18.15 0.58
C PHE A 619 -4.02 -16.71 0.32
N ASN A 620 -2.70 -16.46 0.37
CA ASN A 620 -2.14 -15.13 0.16
C ASN A 620 -2.31 -14.62 -1.28
N ASP A 621 -2.44 -15.51 -2.26
CA ASP A 621 -2.58 -15.17 -3.68
C ASP A 621 -4.04 -14.94 -4.10
N GLN A 622 -5.01 -15.27 -3.24
CA GLN A 622 -6.43 -15.09 -3.54
C GLN A 622 -6.79 -13.61 -3.62
N SER A 623 -7.69 -13.27 -4.56
CA SER A 623 -8.22 -11.92 -4.76
C SER A 623 -9.04 -11.47 -3.55
N PHE A 624 -8.49 -10.60 -2.71
CA PHE A 624 -9.11 -10.23 -1.44
C PHE A 624 -10.46 -9.52 -1.64
N TRP A 625 -10.54 -8.61 -2.61
CA TRP A 625 -11.80 -7.93 -2.95
C TRP A 625 -12.90 -8.88 -3.39
N PHE A 626 -12.53 -9.95 -4.11
CA PHE A 626 -13.49 -10.89 -4.68
C PHE A 626 -14.02 -11.83 -3.60
N GLN A 627 -13.12 -12.40 -2.79
CA GLN A 627 -13.47 -13.33 -1.72
C GLN A 627 -14.44 -12.66 -0.74
N GLU A 628 -14.06 -11.50 -0.20
CA GLU A 628 -14.92 -10.78 0.74
C GLU A 628 -16.14 -10.17 0.07
N GLY A 629 -15.99 -9.60 -1.13
CA GLY A 629 -17.12 -9.04 -1.85
C GLY A 629 -18.20 -10.09 -2.18
N ALA A 630 -17.78 -11.30 -2.54
CA ALA A 630 -18.69 -12.39 -2.87
C ALA A 630 -19.41 -12.87 -1.60
N ALA A 631 -18.68 -13.06 -0.51
CA ALA A 631 -19.25 -13.39 0.79
C ALA A 631 -20.29 -12.35 1.25
N GLU A 632 -20.04 -11.06 1.05
CA GLU A 632 -21.01 -9.98 1.30
C GLU A 632 -22.22 -10.04 0.36
N TRP A 633 -22.01 -10.39 -0.90
CA TRP A 633 -23.08 -10.47 -1.89
C TRP A 633 -24.02 -11.65 -1.61
N PHE A 634 -23.47 -12.82 -1.30
CA PHE A 634 -24.23 -14.02 -0.94
C PHE A 634 -24.90 -13.90 0.44
N SER A 635 -24.26 -13.24 1.41
CA SER A 635 -24.90 -12.98 2.71
C SER A 635 -26.07 -11.99 2.62
N GLY A 636 -26.21 -11.30 1.48
CA GLY A 636 -27.41 -10.55 1.12
C GLY A 636 -28.61 -11.43 0.73
N SER A 637 -28.47 -12.76 0.66
CA SER A 637 -29.52 -13.62 0.11
C SER A 637 -30.80 -13.70 0.94
N ARG A 638 -31.92 -13.97 0.27
CA ARG A 638 -33.18 -14.38 0.88
C ARG A 638 -33.71 -15.65 0.21
N ARG A 639 -34.50 -16.41 0.96
CA ARG A 639 -35.29 -17.52 0.43
C ARG A 639 -36.76 -17.35 0.76
N TRP A 640 -37.63 -17.87 -0.10
CA TRP A 640 -39.06 -18.02 0.17
C TRP A 640 -39.53 -19.35 -0.44
N LEU A 641 -40.64 -19.88 0.07
CA LEU A 641 -41.25 -21.08 -0.48
C LEU A 641 -42.28 -20.66 -1.54
N GLU A 642 -42.18 -21.24 -2.73
CA GLU A 642 -43.12 -21.03 -3.84
C GLU A 642 -43.38 -22.38 -4.50
N ASP A 643 -44.63 -22.84 -4.50
CA ASP A 643 -45.05 -24.14 -5.03
C ASP A 643 -44.23 -25.32 -4.46
N ASP A 644 -44.08 -25.36 -3.13
CA ASP A 644 -43.28 -26.35 -2.38
C ASP A 644 -41.80 -26.43 -2.80
N LYS A 645 -41.31 -25.44 -3.57
CA LYS A 645 -39.92 -25.29 -3.96
C LYS A 645 -39.33 -24.07 -3.31
N TRP A 646 -38.15 -24.22 -2.73
CA TRP A 646 -37.40 -23.07 -2.27
C TRP A 646 -36.98 -22.23 -3.47
N LYS A 647 -37.28 -20.93 -3.39
CA LYS A 647 -36.84 -19.91 -4.31
C LYS A 647 -35.89 -18.98 -3.59
N TYR A 648 -34.96 -18.45 -4.36
CA TYR A 648 -33.85 -17.71 -3.80
C TYR A 648 -33.62 -16.44 -4.58
N GLU A 649 -33.18 -15.43 -3.86
CA GLU A 649 -32.70 -14.19 -4.43
C GLU A 649 -31.40 -13.82 -3.75
N LEU A 650 -30.36 -13.71 -4.58
CA LEU A 650 -29.01 -13.36 -4.17
C LEU A 650 -28.78 -11.86 -4.34
N GLY A 651 -27.75 -11.34 -3.66
CA GLY A 651 -27.27 -9.99 -3.93
C GLY A 651 -28.19 -8.87 -3.48
N LEU A 652 -29.08 -9.10 -2.50
CA LEU A 652 -29.87 -7.99 -1.95
C LEU A 652 -28.96 -6.97 -1.28
N LEU A 653 -29.39 -5.71 -1.33
CA LEU A 653 -28.66 -4.61 -0.73
C LEU A 653 -28.63 -4.71 0.79
N GLN A 654 -27.44 -4.60 1.35
CA GLN A 654 -27.26 -4.57 2.80
C GLN A 654 -27.13 -3.14 3.30
N LYS A 655 -28.03 -2.72 4.21
CA LYS A 655 -28.03 -1.35 4.76
C LYS A 655 -26.69 -0.96 5.42
N LYS A 656 -26.02 -1.90 6.11
CA LYS A 656 -24.71 -1.69 6.73
C LYS A 656 -23.65 -1.36 5.67
N ARG A 657 -23.55 -2.17 4.60
CA ARG A 657 -22.60 -1.96 3.49
C ARG A 657 -22.87 -0.70 2.70
N ILE A 658 -24.15 -0.46 2.38
CA ILE A 658 -24.65 0.80 1.83
C ILE A 658 -24.13 2.02 2.62
N SER A 659 -24.26 1.97 3.95
CA SER A 659 -23.86 3.09 4.81
C SER A 659 -22.34 3.26 4.83
N GLY A 660 -21.60 2.15 4.85
CA GLY A 660 -20.14 2.13 4.74
C GLY A 660 -19.65 2.76 3.43
N VAL A 661 -20.18 2.32 2.29
CA VAL A 661 -19.81 2.86 0.97
C VAL A 661 -20.12 4.36 0.90
N ARG A 662 -21.31 4.80 1.34
CA ARG A 662 -21.65 6.23 1.38
C ARG A 662 -20.66 7.05 2.21
N PHE A 663 -20.29 6.54 3.39
CA PHE A 663 -19.34 7.21 4.27
C PHE A 663 -17.96 7.36 3.61
N LEU A 664 -17.49 6.31 2.91
CA LEU A 664 -16.19 6.25 2.26
C LEU A 664 -16.13 7.16 1.03
N ILE A 665 -17.15 7.11 0.17
CA ILE A 665 -17.30 8.04 -0.97
C ILE A 665 -17.34 9.49 -0.48
N GLY A 666 -18.07 9.76 0.62
CA GLY A 666 -18.15 11.11 1.20
C GLY A 666 -16.80 11.67 1.70
N ARG A 667 -15.83 10.80 1.98
CA ARG A 667 -14.47 11.18 2.37
C ARG A 667 -13.50 11.26 1.19
N GLY A 668 -13.87 10.72 0.03
CA GLY A 668 -12.92 10.49 -1.06
C GLY A 668 -11.94 9.34 -0.77
N ASP A 669 -12.20 8.55 0.28
CA ASP A 669 -11.38 7.40 0.68
C ASP A 669 -11.88 6.16 -0.07
N ILE A 670 -11.74 6.16 -1.40
CA ILE A 670 -12.10 5.03 -2.27
C ILE A 670 -10.88 4.55 -3.05
N TYR A 671 -10.75 3.24 -3.23
CA TYR A 671 -9.77 2.67 -4.14
C TYR A 671 -10.21 2.89 -5.58
N ALA A 672 -9.23 3.19 -6.44
CA ALA A 672 -9.39 3.03 -7.87
C ALA A 672 -9.71 1.57 -8.20
N LEU A 673 -10.38 1.31 -9.34
CA LEU A 673 -10.77 -0.06 -9.69
C LEU A 673 -9.53 -0.95 -9.83
N GLU A 674 -8.51 -0.39 -10.46
CA GLU A 674 -7.20 -0.95 -10.73
C GLU A 674 -6.53 -1.42 -9.43
N ASP A 675 -6.44 -0.54 -8.43
CA ASP A 675 -5.88 -0.88 -7.12
C ASP A 675 -6.71 -1.95 -6.41
N LEU A 676 -8.04 -1.82 -6.46
CA LEU A 676 -8.96 -2.75 -5.79
C LEU A 676 -8.80 -4.17 -6.32
N VAL A 677 -8.73 -4.34 -7.64
CA VAL A 677 -8.63 -5.68 -8.26
C VAL A 677 -7.25 -6.30 -8.11
N GLY A 678 -6.21 -5.48 -7.89
CA GLY A 678 -4.85 -5.92 -7.59
C GLY A 678 -4.65 -6.44 -6.16
N TYR A 679 -5.54 -6.12 -5.22
CA TYR A 679 -5.35 -6.53 -3.83
C TYR A 679 -5.59 -8.03 -3.58
N THR A 680 -4.62 -8.64 -2.90
CA THR A 680 -4.63 -10.03 -2.46
C THR A 680 -4.71 -10.15 -0.94
N TYR A 681 -4.94 -11.34 -0.39
CA TYR A 681 -4.82 -11.54 1.07
C TYR A 681 -3.39 -11.34 1.56
N GLY A 682 -2.37 -11.52 0.73
CA GLY A 682 -0.99 -11.15 1.06
C GLY A 682 -0.85 -9.64 1.38
N ASP A 683 -1.56 -8.78 0.64
CA ASP A 683 -1.58 -7.34 0.91
C ASP A 683 -2.36 -6.99 2.18
N ARG A 684 -3.43 -7.74 2.47
CA ARG A 684 -4.16 -7.67 3.75
C ARG A 684 -3.24 -7.99 4.93
N ASN A 685 -2.56 -9.13 4.87
CA ASN A 685 -1.68 -9.61 5.93
C ASN A 685 -0.42 -8.74 6.09
N GLY A 686 -0.06 -7.98 5.05
CA GLY A 686 0.97 -6.95 5.11
C GLY A 686 0.49 -5.58 5.60
N GLY A 687 -0.79 -5.44 6.00
CA GLY A 687 -1.36 -4.18 6.50
C GLY A 687 -1.39 -3.05 5.46
N LYS A 688 -1.38 -3.38 4.16
CA LYS A 688 -1.36 -2.38 3.07
C LYS A 688 -2.75 -1.83 2.74
N VAL A 689 -3.80 -2.52 3.16
CA VAL A 689 -5.19 -2.23 2.75
C VAL A 689 -6.09 -1.97 3.94
N ASN A 690 -7.07 -1.09 3.75
CA ASN A 690 -8.16 -0.89 4.67
C ASN A 690 -9.21 -1.98 4.41
N GLN A 691 -9.24 -2.99 5.28
CA GLN A 691 -10.13 -4.15 5.14
C GLN A 691 -11.60 -3.73 4.98
N GLY A 692 -12.09 -2.80 5.82
CA GLY A 692 -13.47 -2.34 5.74
C GLY A 692 -13.82 -1.70 4.39
N LEU A 693 -12.85 -1.03 3.74
CA LEU A 693 -13.01 -0.44 2.42
C LEU A 693 -13.02 -1.50 1.32
N VAL A 694 -12.14 -2.51 1.39
CA VAL A 694 -12.12 -3.63 0.43
C VAL A 694 -13.42 -4.41 0.47
N TYR A 695 -13.97 -4.69 1.67
CA TYR A 695 -15.26 -5.39 1.80
C TYR A 695 -16.38 -4.57 1.14
N ALA A 696 -16.41 -3.26 1.42
CA ALA A 696 -17.45 -2.37 0.93
C ALA A 696 -17.39 -2.19 -0.60
N GLN A 697 -16.20 -1.94 -1.16
CA GLN A 697 -16.02 -1.75 -2.60
C GLN A 697 -16.02 -3.07 -3.38
N GLY A 698 -15.53 -4.17 -2.81
CA GLY A 698 -15.60 -5.50 -3.41
C GLY A 698 -17.05 -5.97 -3.58
N TRP A 699 -17.87 -5.80 -2.54
CA TRP A 699 -19.33 -6.01 -2.62
C TRP A 699 -19.97 -5.14 -3.70
N MET A 700 -19.59 -3.85 -3.73
CA MET A 700 -20.11 -2.89 -4.70
C MET A 700 -19.72 -3.25 -6.14
N LEU A 701 -18.49 -3.73 -6.35
CA LEU A 701 -17.99 -4.18 -7.63
C LEU A 701 -18.79 -5.41 -8.10
N ILE A 702 -19.04 -6.39 -7.24
CA ILE A 702 -19.87 -7.55 -7.61
C ILE A 702 -21.31 -7.14 -7.95
N TYR A 703 -21.87 -6.17 -7.23
CA TYR A 703 -23.18 -5.61 -7.55
C TYR A 703 -23.17 -4.89 -8.91
N PHE A 704 -22.14 -4.09 -9.19
CA PHE A 704 -21.92 -3.44 -10.49
C PHE A 704 -21.81 -4.48 -11.61
N LEU A 705 -20.97 -5.51 -11.45
CA LEU A 705 -20.81 -6.55 -12.47
C LEU A 705 -22.14 -7.26 -12.78
N ASN A 706 -22.95 -7.55 -11.76
CA ASN A 706 -24.21 -8.28 -11.94
C ASN A 706 -25.37 -7.44 -12.46
N TYR A 707 -25.45 -6.14 -12.11
CA TYR A 707 -26.67 -5.34 -12.31
C TYR A 707 -26.46 -4.00 -13.03
N PHE A 708 -25.22 -3.56 -13.27
CA PHE A 708 -25.00 -2.28 -13.94
C PHE A 708 -25.31 -2.38 -15.43
N ASP A 709 -26.25 -1.55 -15.88
CA ASP A 709 -26.41 -1.20 -17.28
C ASP A 709 -27.04 0.19 -17.39
N VAL A 710 -26.90 0.83 -18.54
CA VAL A 710 -27.48 2.15 -18.84
C VAL A 710 -28.21 2.13 -20.17
N ASP A 711 -29.27 2.92 -20.29
CA ASP A 711 -29.94 3.16 -21.58
C ASP A 711 -29.13 4.14 -22.46
N ALA A 712 -29.61 4.38 -23.69
CA ALA A 712 -28.99 5.33 -24.62
C ALA A 712 -28.91 6.78 -24.09
N ASN A 713 -29.66 7.10 -23.03
CA ASN A 713 -29.68 8.41 -22.37
C ASN A 713 -28.85 8.43 -21.08
N GLY A 714 -28.03 7.39 -20.83
CA GLY A 714 -27.22 7.23 -19.63
C GLY A 714 -28.02 7.09 -18.34
N VAL A 715 -29.29 6.68 -18.43
CA VAL A 715 -30.12 6.33 -17.27
C VAL A 715 -29.78 4.90 -16.87
N VAL A 716 -29.34 4.73 -15.62
CA VAL A 716 -29.06 3.43 -15.01
C VAL A 716 -30.35 2.62 -14.99
N LYS A 717 -30.29 1.41 -15.55
CA LYS A 717 -31.40 0.46 -15.49
C LYS A 717 -31.46 -0.12 -14.07
N VAL A 718 -32.61 0.03 -13.42
CA VAL A 718 -32.87 -0.51 -12.09
C VAL A 718 -33.79 -1.72 -12.21
N ASP A 719 -33.43 -2.78 -11.50
CA ASP A 719 -34.17 -4.05 -11.47
C ASP A 719 -35.64 -3.85 -11.11
N ARG A 720 -36.55 -4.42 -11.90
CA ARG A 720 -38.00 -4.45 -11.61
C ARG A 720 -38.50 -5.88 -11.66
N LYS A 721 -39.59 -6.16 -10.93
CA LYS A 721 -40.18 -7.51 -10.86
C LYS A 721 -40.57 -8.06 -12.25
N ASP A 722 -41.03 -7.19 -13.14
CA ASP A 722 -41.42 -7.50 -14.52
C ASP A 722 -40.26 -7.42 -15.53
N ARG A 723 -39.15 -6.77 -15.15
CA ARG A 723 -38.02 -6.46 -16.03
C ARG A 723 -36.71 -6.58 -15.26
N PRO A 724 -36.22 -7.81 -15.06
CA PRO A 724 -34.97 -8.01 -14.37
C PRO A 724 -33.80 -7.43 -15.19
N VAL A 725 -32.84 -6.80 -14.53
CA VAL A 725 -31.64 -6.25 -15.18
C VAL A 725 -30.53 -7.30 -15.17
N VAL A 726 -30.01 -7.59 -16.35
CA VAL A 726 -28.75 -8.33 -16.52
C VAL A 726 -27.65 -7.31 -16.76
N GLY A 727 -26.70 -7.21 -15.83
CA GLY A 727 -25.60 -6.26 -15.94
C GLY A 727 -24.72 -6.51 -17.16
N ARG A 728 -24.22 -5.42 -17.74
CA ARG A 728 -23.33 -5.41 -18.91
C ARG A 728 -22.08 -6.27 -18.70
N TYR A 729 -21.57 -6.31 -17.48
CA TYR A 729 -20.32 -7.00 -17.11
C TYR A 729 -20.57 -8.29 -16.33
N ARG A 730 -21.76 -8.88 -16.44
CA ARG A 730 -22.11 -10.10 -15.69
C ARG A 730 -21.21 -11.28 -16.06
N ASN A 731 -20.76 -11.35 -17.30
CA ASN A 731 -19.80 -12.35 -17.75
C ASN A 731 -18.47 -12.29 -16.98
N VAL A 732 -18.01 -11.10 -16.58
CA VAL A 732 -16.78 -10.92 -15.79
C VAL A 732 -16.96 -11.55 -14.40
N TRP A 733 -18.08 -11.29 -13.73
CA TRP A 733 -18.44 -11.96 -12.47
C TRP A 733 -18.47 -13.48 -12.63
N GLU A 734 -19.16 -13.97 -13.65
CA GLU A 734 -19.32 -15.41 -13.86
C GLU A 734 -17.97 -16.10 -14.13
N LYS A 735 -17.08 -15.48 -14.92
CA LYS A 735 -15.73 -15.99 -15.15
C LYS A 735 -14.86 -15.93 -13.90
N MET A 736 -14.87 -14.83 -13.16
CA MET A 736 -14.11 -14.72 -11.89
C MET A 736 -14.51 -15.81 -10.90
N LEU A 737 -15.82 -16.05 -10.76
CA LEU A 737 -16.31 -17.14 -9.93
C LEU A 737 -15.86 -18.50 -10.47
N GLY A 738 -15.90 -18.70 -11.79
CA GLY A 738 -15.34 -19.89 -12.44
C GLY A 738 -13.86 -20.10 -12.16
N TYR A 739 -13.04 -19.04 -12.18
CA TYR A 739 -11.61 -19.13 -11.85
C TYR A 739 -11.35 -19.49 -10.39
N VAL A 740 -12.16 -18.98 -9.46
CA VAL A 740 -12.06 -19.39 -8.05
C VAL A 740 -12.43 -20.85 -7.88
N LEU A 741 -13.49 -21.33 -8.54
CA LEU A 741 -14.02 -22.69 -8.32
C LEU A 741 -13.30 -23.78 -9.13
N ALA A 742 -12.93 -23.49 -10.37
CA ALA A 742 -12.39 -24.47 -11.31
C ALA A 742 -10.98 -24.13 -11.80
N GLY A 743 -10.44 -22.96 -11.44
CA GLY A 743 -9.20 -22.45 -12.01
C GLY A 743 -9.32 -22.08 -13.48
N LYS A 744 -8.19 -21.79 -14.11
CA LYS A 744 -8.01 -21.67 -15.56
C LYS A 744 -7.14 -22.83 -16.01
N ASP A 745 -7.65 -23.65 -16.94
CA ASP A 745 -6.96 -24.85 -17.42
C ASP A 745 -6.57 -25.81 -16.27
N GLY A 746 -7.41 -25.91 -15.24
CA GLY A 746 -7.17 -26.72 -14.04
C GLY A 746 -6.10 -26.16 -13.10
N LYS A 747 -5.67 -24.91 -13.26
CA LYS A 747 -4.67 -24.25 -12.42
C LYS A 747 -5.23 -23.02 -11.72
N PRO A 748 -4.72 -22.67 -10.52
CA PRO A 748 -5.18 -21.50 -9.80
C PRO A 748 -5.03 -20.25 -10.67
N HIS A 749 -6.08 -19.42 -10.73
CA HIS A 749 -6.05 -18.15 -11.46
C HIS A 749 -6.73 -17.09 -10.61
N THR A 750 -5.92 -16.20 -10.02
CA THR A 750 -6.38 -15.23 -9.02
C THR A 750 -5.75 -13.84 -9.27
N GLY A 751 -6.02 -12.90 -8.37
CA GLY A 751 -5.49 -11.54 -8.39
C GLY A 751 -6.01 -10.69 -9.55
N GLU A 752 -5.20 -9.71 -9.95
CA GLU A 752 -5.43 -8.81 -11.07
C GLU A 752 -5.52 -9.57 -12.40
N ALA A 753 -4.62 -10.52 -12.62
CA ALA A 753 -4.55 -11.28 -13.87
C ALA A 753 -5.86 -12.03 -14.16
N ALA A 754 -6.47 -12.63 -13.14
CA ALA A 754 -7.78 -13.27 -13.27
C ALA A 754 -8.89 -12.27 -13.63
N PHE A 755 -8.86 -11.06 -13.06
CA PHE A 755 -9.86 -10.04 -13.37
C PHE A 755 -9.72 -9.51 -14.80
N LEU A 756 -8.50 -9.22 -15.25
CA LEU A 756 -8.23 -8.77 -16.63
C LEU A 756 -8.68 -9.80 -17.65
N ASP A 757 -8.35 -11.06 -17.42
CA ASP A 757 -8.77 -12.18 -18.28
C ASP A 757 -10.30 -12.38 -18.27
N ALA A 758 -10.93 -12.25 -17.11
CA ALA A 758 -12.38 -12.29 -16.98
C ALA A 758 -13.05 -11.14 -17.76
N ALA A 759 -12.47 -9.94 -17.68
CA ALA A 759 -12.91 -8.75 -18.41
C ALA A 759 -12.60 -8.81 -19.92
N GLY A 760 -11.71 -9.70 -20.35
CA GLY A 760 -11.31 -9.82 -21.76
C GLY A 760 -10.40 -8.67 -22.20
N VAL A 761 -9.60 -8.13 -21.29
CA VAL A 761 -8.62 -7.08 -21.55
C VAL A 761 -7.21 -7.58 -21.24
N SER A 762 -6.21 -6.99 -21.88
CA SER A 762 -4.82 -7.44 -21.75
C SER A 762 -4.03 -6.69 -20.68
N SER A 763 -4.53 -5.52 -20.26
CA SER A 763 -3.85 -4.64 -19.32
C SER A 763 -4.83 -3.82 -18.50
N VAL A 764 -4.33 -3.28 -17.38
CA VAL A 764 -5.08 -2.39 -16.50
C VAL A 764 -5.50 -1.10 -17.21
N ASP A 765 -4.69 -0.57 -18.14
CA ASP A 765 -5.01 0.64 -18.89
C ASP A 765 -6.27 0.47 -19.78
N GLU A 766 -6.51 -0.75 -20.26
CA GLU A 766 -7.71 -1.12 -21.01
C GLU A 766 -8.98 -1.21 -20.12
N LEU A 767 -8.85 -1.20 -18.79
CA LEU A 767 -9.99 -1.12 -17.85
C LEU A 767 -10.55 0.31 -17.71
N SER A 768 -9.91 1.32 -18.29
CA SER A 768 -10.25 2.74 -18.06
C SER A 768 -11.75 3.07 -18.25
N GLU A 769 -12.42 2.48 -19.25
CA GLU A 769 -13.88 2.66 -19.42
C GLU A 769 -14.67 2.03 -18.27
N MET A 770 -14.35 0.80 -17.87
CA MET A 770 -15.02 0.11 -16.77
C MET A 770 -14.75 0.84 -15.44
N ALA A 771 -13.53 1.33 -15.23
CA ALA A 771 -13.13 2.10 -14.06
C ALA A 771 -13.92 3.42 -13.95
N ASP A 772 -14.06 4.19 -15.03
CA ASP A 772 -14.90 5.40 -15.07
C ASP A 772 -16.35 5.08 -14.74
N LEU A 773 -16.91 4.05 -15.39
CA LEU A 773 -18.28 3.63 -15.17
C LEU A 773 -18.51 3.15 -13.72
N PHE A 774 -17.55 2.43 -13.15
CA PHE A 774 -17.60 1.96 -11.77
C PHE A 774 -17.55 3.13 -10.77
N ASP A 775 -16.64 4.10 -10.91
CA ASP A 775 -16.60 5.30 -10.07
C ASP A 775 -17.91 6.09 -10.16
N ARG A 776 -18.41 6.33 -11.37
CA ARG A 776 -19.66 7.06 -11.59
C ARG A 776 -20.87 6.30 -11.04
N TYR A 777 -20.88 4.98 -11.14
CA TYR A 777 -21.92 4.14 -10.56
C TYR A 777 -21.89 4.17 -9.03
N GLN A 778 -20.71 4.08 -8.41
CA GLN A 778 -20.55 4.21 -6.96
C GLN A 778 -21.13 5.53 -6.44
N ARG A 779 -20.81 6.64 -7.11
CA ARG A 779 -21.36 7.97 -6.78
C ARG A 779 -22.87 8.05 -6.98
N TRP A 780 -23.37 7.52 -8.09
CA TRP A 780 -24.80 7.45 -8.37
C TRP A 780 -25.55 6.68 -7.27
N LEU A 781 -25.06 5.49 -6.93
CA LEU A 781 -25.66 4.63 -5.90
C LEU A 781 -25.60 5.29 -4.52
N SER A 782 -24.50 5.97 -4.17
CA SER A 782 -24.39 6.78 -2.95
C SER A 782 -25.50 7.84 -2.86
N GLU A 783 -25.82 8.52 -3.96
CA GLU A 783 -26.93 9.48 -3.99
C GLU A 783 -28.30 8.78 -3.88
N LYS A 784 -28.53 7.65 -4.57
CA LYS A 784 -29.77 6.85 -4.41
C LYS A 784 -30.00 6.49 -2.94
N ILE A 785 -28.95 6.03 -2.27
CA ILE A 785 -28.93 5.69 -0.85
C ILE A 785 -29.25 6.91 0.02
N LYS A 786 -28.59 8.04 -0.24
CA LYS A 786 -28.78 9.30 0.50
C LYS A 786 -30.23 9.79 0.43
N PHE A 787 -30.90 9.55 -0.70
CA PHE A 787 -32.32 9.87 -0.87
C PHE A 787 -33.28 8.76 -0.40
N ASN A 788 -32.77 7.71 0.27
CA ASN A 788 -33.56 6.53 0.66
C ASN A 788 -34.34 5.91 -0.51
N GLN A 789 -33.78 5.94 -1.73
CA GLN A 789 -34.36 5.34 -2.93
C GLN A 789 -34.03 3.83 -3.02
N TYR A 790 -34.23 3.14 -1.91
CA TYR A 790 -34.12 1.69 -1.80
C TYR A 790 -35.22 1.19 -0.87
N LYS A 791 -35.85 0.07 -1.21
CA LYS A 791 -36.95 -0.53 -0.45
C LYS A 791 -36.82 -2.04 -0.53
N ASP A 792 -37.09 -2.74 0.58
CA ASP A 792 -37.02 -4.21 0.65
C ASP A 792 -35.67 -4.76 0.15
N LYS A 793 -34.59 -4.03 0.49
CA LYS A 793 -33.20 -4.30 0.07
C LYS A 793 -32.98 -4.26 -1.46
N ARG A 794 -33.81 -3.56 -2.21
CA ARG A 794 -33.66 -3.32 -3.66
C ARG A 794 -33.62 -1.83 -3.96
N LEU A 795 -32.97 -1.44 -5.04
CA LEU A 795 -33.04 -0.06 -5.54
C LEU A 795 -34.45 0.22 -6.07
N VAL A 796 -34.94 1.43 -5.81
CA VAL A 796 -36.23 1.89 -6.32
C VAL A 796 -35.98 2.79 -7.53
N PRO A 797 -36.55 2.48 -8.72
CA PRO A 797 -36.40 3.34 -9.89
C PRO A 797 -37.09 4.69 -9.64
N TRP A 798 -36.63 5.72 -10.35
CA TRP A 798 -37.07 7.09 -10.12
C TRP A 798 -38.60 7.29 -10.22
N ASP A 799 -39.27 6.57 -11.11
CA ASP A 799 -40.72 6.67 -11.39
C ASP A 799 -41.59 5.91 -10.36
N GLU A 800 -40.96 5.07 -9.54
CA GLU A 800 -41.59 4.33 -8.44
C GLU A 800 -41.24 4.92 -7.08
N TYR A 801 -40.33 5.89 -7.01
CA TYR A 801 -39.92 6.48 -5.74
C TYR A 801 -41.02 7.34 -5.11
N VAL A 802 -41.43 6.91 -3.92
CA VAL A 802 -42.40 7.59 -3.06
C VAL A 802 -41.71 8.08 -1.80
N ASN A 803 -41.81 9.38 -1.50
CA ASN A 803 -41.22 9.97 -0.29
C ASN A 803 -41.97 9.56 0.99
N SER A 804 -41.48 10.01 2.15
CA SER A 804 -42.11 9.74 3.45
C SER A 804 -43.54 10.28 3.62
N ARG A 805 -44.00 11.14 2.70
CA ARG A 805 -45.38 11.68 2.66
C ARG A 805 -46.29 10.93 1.70
N GLY A 806 -45.84 9.81 1.11
CA GLY A 806 -46.63 9.07 0.12
C GLY A 806 -46.68 9.72 -1.26
N GLN A 807 -45.87 10.74 -1.53
CA GLN A 807 -45.86 11.45 -2.82
C GLN A 807 -44.79 10.87 -3.75
N LYS A 808 -45.14 10.64 -5.02
CA LYS A 808 -44.16 10.32 -6.07
C LYS A 808 -43.27 11.55 -6.31
N THR A 809 -41.97 11.43 -6.06
CA THR A 809 -41.04 12.58 -6.12
C THR A 809 -39.77 12.35 -6.91
N GLY A 810 -39.50 11.14 -7.40
CA GLY A 810 -38.31 10.88 -8.21
C GLY A 810 -38.42 11.49 -9.60
N ARG A 811 -37.29 11.90 -10.16
CA ARG A 811 -37.15 12.41 -11.53
C ARG A 811 -36.26 11.50 -12.34
N LYS A 812 -36.44 11.44 -13.66
CA LYS A 812 -35.59 10.61 -14.54
C LYS A 812 -34.10 10.93 -14.37
N GLU A 813 -33.77 12.19 -14.10
CA GLU A 813 -32.42 12.63 -13.78
C GLU A 813 -31.84 11.90 -12.57
N ASP A 814 -32.65 11.48 -11.58
CA ASP A 814 -32.21 10.76 -10.38
C ASP A 814 -31.62 9.37 -10.69
N ASP A 815 -31.90 8.84 -11.88
CA ASP A 815 -31.32 7.60 -12.38
C ASP A 815 -30.24 7.84 -13.46
N GLN A 816 -29.93 9.09 -13.82
CA GLN A 816 -28.80 9.38 -14.72
C GLN A 816 -27.46 9.36 -13.98
N LEU A 817 -26.40 8.89 -14.63
CA LEU A 817 -25.03 8.99 -14.09
C LEU A 817 -24.58 10.47 -13.92
N PRO A 818 -23.74 10.80 -12.91
CA PRO A 818 -23.43 12.17 -12.50
C PRO A 818 -22.95 13.11 -13.63
N ASP A 819 -21.98 12.71 -14.44
CA ASP A 819 -21.40 13.57 -15.48
C ASP A 819 -22.40 13.97 -16.57
N GLN A 820 -23.37 13.11 -16.86
CA GLN A 820 -24.43 13.47 -17.80
C GLN A 820 -25.39 14.49 -17.19
N ARG A 821 -25.66 14.40 -15.88
CA ARG A 821 -26.44 15.44 -15.17
C ARG A 821 -25.70 16.76 -15.17
N GLU A 822 -24.39 16.76 -14.94
CA GLU A 822 -23.59 17.98 -14.94
C GLU A 822 -23.49 18.60 -16.33
N ARG A 823 -23.23 17.81 -17.38
CA ARG A 823 -23.27 18.28 -18.77
C ARG A 823 -24.64 18.82 -19.16
N LYS A 824 -25.74 18.18 -18.72
CA LYS A 824 -27.11 18.67 -18.95
C LYS A 824 -27.35 20.00 -18.22
N ARG A 825 -27.01 20.09 -16.92
CA ARG A 825 -27.10 21.33 -16.13
C ARG A 825 -26.27 22.47 -16.72
N GLN A 826 -25.07 22.19 -17.25
CA GLN A 826 -24.24 23.19 -17.94
C GLN A 826 -24.86 23.62 -19.28
N LYS A 827 -25.49 22.71 -20.04
CA LYS A 827 -26.21 23.04 -21.27
C LYS A 827 -27.46 23.88 -20.98
N ASP A 828 -28.22 23.55 -19.95
CA ASP A 828 -29.43 24.28 -19.55
C ASP A 828 -29.07 25.70 -19.07
N LYS A 829 -28.02 25.84 -18.24
CA LYS A 829 -27.47 27.14 -17.82
C LYS A 829 -26.93 28.01 -18.96
N LYS A 830 -26.63 27.42 -20.13
CA LYS A 830 -26.21 28.18 -21.32
C LYS A 830 -27.38 28.63 -22.20
N LYS A 831 -28.58 28.05 -22.00
CA LYS A 831 -29.80 28.40 -22.73
C LYS A 831 -30.61 29.46 -22.00
N ASP A 832 -30.56 29.47 -20.67
CA ASP A 832 -31.02 30.56 -19.80
C ASP A 832 -30.05 31.75 -19.86
#